data_AF-V9KGG6-F1
#
_entry.id   AF-V9KGG6-F1
#
_cell.length_a   1.000
_cell.length_b   1.000
_cell.length_c   1.000
_cell.angle_alpha   90.00
_cell.angle_beta   90.00
_cell.angle_gamma   90.00
#
_symmetry.space_group_name_H-M   'P 1'
#
loop_
_entity.id
_entity.type
_entity.pdbx_description
1 polymer ?
#
loop_
_entity_poly.entity_id
_entity_poly.type
_entity_poly.pdbx_seq_one_letter_code
_entity_poly.pdbx_strand_id
1 'polypeptide(L)'
;MAEGGDVSNSASTNRGTNLGVALIKPQYLTNKDHFHEYIESGNDPKNPDSHTEAGEVVEDTAADELLKHKVKRIKLDEENSSVQDKNVHEKENGEMCPKEEERKEAKRRARGQNKHRPHMKPNQYQTQKLCSSVCREPAQKCYYGDKCRFLHDVSKYLETKPADLGDRCYLYDMFGKCQYGISCRYAKSHIGANNRSLVNEDLVKKWQEKVIVQNSLSKQLQQVLRKKKFSFNNSDRYLKQLNQSNECDKKGNAGKNAADSPSKLGDELSPDLSISSAAIVEQTSAEQNSIRIVEPQDMPCCTESKLDNGLLSEAKQTIDETNKNVLTPGMEMGKENSVQEVNDQMASAKLLGAVLDEDIIKLRSCEKKTLNFKDKLYLAPLTTCGNLPFRRICKRFGADITCGEMAMCTNLLQGQSSEWALLKRHYTEDIFGVQLEGAFPDTLTKCAELLNQTINVDFVDINVGCPIDLVYHKGGGCGLMNRLNKFEQIVKGMNSVLDVPLTVKIRTGVHEKVNIAHKLIPNLRDWGVSLVTLHGRSREQRYTKLSDWDYINDCARLANPMPLFGNGDILSFEDANKAKTTGVSGIMIARGALIKPWIFTEIKEQRHWDISSQERFEILQDFRDYGLEHWGSDTQGVEKSRTFLLEWLSFLCRYIPVGVLEHVPQKINERPPYYLGRDYLETLMASQNVYDWIKISEMLLGPVPSNFTFLPKHKANAYK
;
A
#
# COMPACT_ATOMS: atom_id res chain seq x y z
N MET A 1 -51.65 49.16 -22.03
CA MET A 1 -50.42 49.93 -21.78
C MET A 1 -49.50 48.98 -21.02
N ALA A 2 -48.70 48.14 -21.70
CA ALA A 2 -47.45 48.48 -22.40
C ALA A 2 -46.49 49.17 -21.42
N GLU A 3 -45.26 48.72 -21.19
CA GLU A 3 -44.26 48.36 -22.21
C GLU A 3 -43.32 47.22 -21.75
N GLY A 4 -42.93 46.38 -22.71
CA GLY A 4 -41.76 45.50 -22.64
C GLY A 4 -40.60 46.07 -23.45
N GLY A 5 -39.41 45.51 -23.27
CA GLY A 5 -38.22 45.82 -24.06
C GLY A 5 -37.10 44.82 -23.82
N ASP A 6 -36.91 43.93 -24.79
CA ASP A 6 -35.82 42.96 -24.97
C ASP A 6 -34.42 43.58 -24.87
N VAL A 7 -33.47 42.82 -24.30
CA VAL A 7 -32.05 42.89 -24.70
C VAL A 7 -31.44 41.47 -24.74
N SER A 8 -31.50 40.90 -25.94
CA SER A 8 -30.53 39.99 -26.61
C SER A 8 -29.76 38.94 -25.78
N ASN A 9 -30.23 37.70 -25.96
CA ASN A 9 -29.44 36.46 -25.92
C ASN A 9 -28.22 36.57 -26.86
N SER A 10 -27.01 36.64 -26.30
CA SER A 10 -25.78 36.30 -27.05
C SER A 10 -25.40 34.86 -26.75
N ALA A 11 -25.63 34.01 -27.75
CA ALA A 11 -25.20 32.62 -27.77
C ALA A 11 -23.67 32.57 -27.70
N SER A 12 -23.13 32.34 -26.50
CA SER A 12 -21.76 31.85 -26.38
C SER A 12 -21.77 30.36 -26.70
N THR A 13 -20.99 30.03 -27.72
CA THR A 13 -20.80 28.70 -28.29
C THR A 13 -20.44 27.69 -27.21
N ASN A 14 -21.36 26.78 -26.93
CA ASN A 14 -21.13 25.53 -26.20
C ASN A 14 -20.08 24.69 -26.97
N ARG A 15 -18.78 24.88 -26.70
CA ARG A 15 -17.77 23.89 -27.03
C ARG A 15 -18.02 22.70 -26.13
N GLY A 16 -18.49 21.59 -26.72
CA GLY A 16 -18.83 20.36 -26.00
C GLY A 16 -17.73 19.96 -25.04
N THR A 17 -18.02 20.03 -23.74
CA THR A 17 -17.11 19.57 -22.70
C THR A 17 -17.08 18.05 -22.74
N ASN A 18 -15.98 17.47 -23.20
CA ASN A 18 -15.76 16.03 -23.12
C ASN A 18 -15.77 15.61 -21.64
N LEU A 19 -16.87 14.99 -21.19
CA LEU A 19 -17.04 14.51 -19.82
C LEU A 19 -15.83 13.66 -19.39
N GLY A 20 -15.08 14.14 -18.39
CA GLY A 20 -13.92 13.44 -17.83
C GLY A 20 -12.56 13.85 -18.39
N VAL A 21 -12.47 14.92 -19.18
CA VAL A 21 -11.20 15.55 -19.58
C VAL A 21 -10.97 16.82 -18.74
N ALA A 22 -9.74 17.00 -18.24
CA ALA A 22 -9.37 18.20 -17.51
C ALA A 22 -9.30 19.41 -18.45
N LEU A 23 -9.75 20.57 -17.99
CA LEU A 23 -9.62 21.81 -18.76
C LEU A 23 -8.22 22.43 -18.57
N ILE A 24 -7.55 22.65 -19.69
CA ILE A 24 -6.19 23.20 -19.77
C ILE A 24 -6.25 24.53 -20.52
N LYS A 25 -5.47 25.51 -20.08
CA LYS A 25 -5.45 26.83 -20.72
C LYS A 25 -5.10 26.71 -22.21
N PRO A 26 -5.77 27.44 -23.12
CA PRO A 26 -5.66 27.24 -24.56
C PRO A 26 -4.22 27.26 -25.12
N GLN A 27 -3.32 28.07 -24.55
CA GLN A 27 -1.93 28.18 -25.00
C GLN A 27 -1.08 26.91 -24.80
N TYR A 28 -1.51 25.97 -23.95
CA TYR A 28 -0.80 24.71 -23.73
C TYR A 28 -1.42 23.54 -24.50
N LEU A 29 -2.65 23.69 -24.99
CA LEU A 29 -3.35 22.60 -25.68
C LEU A 29 -2.66 22.27 -27.01
N THR A 30 -2.55 20.97 -27.30
CA THR A 30 -1.98 20.50 -28.56
C THR A 30 -2.70 19.22 -29.03
N ASN A 31 -2.40 18.76 -30.24
CA ASN A 31 -2.91 17.50 -30.77
C ASN A 31 -1.93 16.34 -30.47
N LYS A 32 -2.39 15.10 -30.70
CA LYS A 32 -1.61 13.88 -30.42
C LYS A 32 -0.28 13.86 -31.19
N ASP A 33 -0.32 14.22 -32.47
CA ASP A 33 0.84 14.10 -33.37
C ASP A 33 1.93 15.11 -32.97
N HIS A 34 1.56 16.38 -32.80
CA HIS A 34 2.47 17.43 -32.37
C HIS A 34 3.03 17.18 -30.95
N PHE A 35 2.23 16.62 -30.03
CA PHE A 35 2.73 16.20 -28.72
C PHE A 35 3.86 15.17 -28.83
N HIS A 36 3.67 14.14 -29.67
CA HIS A 36 4.67 13.09 -29.85
C HIS A 36 5.88 13.57 -30.65
N GLU A 37 5.70 14.39 -31.67
CA GLU A 37 6.79 15.04 -32.42
C GLU A 37 7.66 15.89 -31.49
N TYR A 38 7.06 16.68 -30.60
CA TYR A 38 7.78 17.49 -29.62
C TYR A 38 8.59 16.64 -28.61
N ILE A 39 8.07 15.47 -28.20
CA ILE A 39 8.82 14.55 -27.33
C ILE A 39 9.98 13.89 -28.09
N GLU A 40 9.74 13.49 -29.34
CA GLU A 40 10.72 12.83 -30.21
C GLU A 40 11.87 13.77 -30.61
N SER A 41 11.61 15.09 -30.77
CA SER A 41 12.65 16.09 -31.06
C SER A 41 13.64 16.31 -29.91
N GLY A 42 13.34 15.81 -28.71
CA GLY A 42 14.31 15.73 -27.62
C GLY A 42 14.78 17.07 -27.05
N ASN A 43 13.99 18.13 -27.18
CA ASN A 43 14.36 19.49 -26.78
C ASN A 43 15.56 20.04 -27.58
N ASP A 44 15.69 19.72 -28.87
CA ASP A 44 16.68 20.36 -29.74
C ASP A 44 16.32 21.86 -29.92
N PRO A 45 17.12 22.81 -29.40
CA PRO A 45 16.81 24.23 -29.48
C PRO A 45 16.93 24.81 -30.90
N LYS A 46 17.26 23.99 -31.91
CA LYS A 46 17.43 24.41 -33.31
C LYS A 46 16.13 24.56 -34.11
N ASN A 47 14.95 24.36 -33.53
CA ASN A 47 13.70 24.58 -34.26
C ASN A 47 12.65 25.37 -33.47
N PRO A 48 12.78 26.71 -33.36
CA PRO A 48 11.78 27.55 -32.71
C PRO A 48 10.61 27.95 -33.63
N ASP A 49 10.72 27.76 -34.95
CA ASP A 49 9.77 28.28 -35.92
C ASP A 49 9.36 27.21 -36.96
N SER A 50 8.27 26.49 -36.69
CA SER A 50 7.47 25.89 -37.77
C SER A 50 6.14 26.64 -37.90
N HIS A 51 6.25 27.94 -38.14
CA HIS A 51 5.28 28.69 -38.92
C HIS A 51 5.98 29.22 -40.18
N THR A 52 5.44 28.81 -41.33
CA THR A 52 5.61 29.35 -42.70
C THR A 52 6.91 29.13 -43.49
N GLU A 53 6.66 28.62 -44.70
CA GLU A 53 7.39 28.72 -45.97
C GLU A 53 8.41 27.65 -46.39
N ALA A 54 8.26 27.30 -47.67
CA ALA A 54 8.91 26.24 -48.41
C ALA A 54 10.24 26.71 -49.01
N GLY A 55 11.22 25.82 -49.10
CA GLY A 55 12.33 25.97 -50.04
C GLY A 55 13.69 25.52 -49.54
N GLU A 56 14.26 24.60 -50.32
CA GLU A 56 15.67 24.30 -50.54
C GLU A 56 16.46 23.38 -49.59
N VAL A 57 17.13 22.46 -50.28
CA VAL A 57 17.95 21.35 -49.82
C VAL A 57 19.39 21.82 -49.72
N VAL A 58 20.05 21.58 -48.59
CA VAL A 58 21.51 21.55 -48.52
C VAL A 58 21.94 20.41 -47.58
N GLU A 59 22.63 19.42 -48.14
CA GLU A 59 23.42 18.42 -47.42
C GLU A 59 24.67 19.10 -46.84
N ASP A 60 24.99 18.88 -45.56
CA ASP A 60 26.33 18.38 -45.23
C ASP A 60 26.41 17.80 -43.80
N THR A 61 27.50 17.09 -43.61
CA THR A 61 27.73 15.89 -42.83
C THR A 61 28.33 16.13 -41.43
N ALA A 62 28.37 15.06 -40.63
CA ALA A 62 29.08 14.88 -39.34
C ALA A 62 28.32 15.20 -38.03
N ALA A 63 27.31 14.39 -37.70
CA ALA A 63 26.82 14.23 -36.33
C ALA A 63 26.14 12.86 -36.06
N ASP A 64 26.63 11.76 -36.67
CA ASP A 64 25.93 10.46 -36.67
C ASP A 64 26.70 9.34 -35.94
N GLU A 65 27.01 9.50 -34.65
CA GLU A 65 27.53 8.39 -33.82
C GLU A 65 26.84 8.13 -32.46
N LEU A 66 25.75 8.84 -32.11
CA LEU A 66 25.07 8.63 -30.81
C LEU A 66 23.59 8.22 -30.85
N LEU A 67 23.01 7.94 -32.03
CA LEU A 67 21.58 7.63 -32.17
C LEU A 67 21.29 6.45 -33.12
N LYS A 68 21.75 5.24 -32.79
CA LYS A 68 21.25 4.01 -33.45
C LYS A 68 20.92 2.90 -32.44
N HIS A 69 19.87 3.11 -31.66
CA HIS A 69 19.11 2.01 -31.06
C HIS A 69 17.63 2.12 -31.43
N LYS A 70 17.29 1.65 -32.64
CA LYS A 70 15.91 1.39 -33.04
C LYS A 70 15.35 0.22 -32.22
N VAL A 71 14.65 0.53 -31.12
CA VAL A 71 13.77 -0.43 -30.45
C VAL A 71 12.61 -0.74 -31.39
N LYS A 72 12.42 -2.02 -31.74
CA LYS A 72 11.33 -2.48 -32.61
C LYS A 72 9.98 -2.10 -31.99
N ARG A 73 9.29 -1.12 -32.58
CA ARG A 73 7.88 -0.80 -32.32
C ARG A 73 7.04 -2.02 -32.68
N ILE A 74 6.35 -2.62 -31.70
CA ILE A 74 5.25 -3.55 -31.96
C ILE A 74 3.99 -2.69 -32.03
N LYS A 75 3.28 -2.75 -33.17
CA LYS A 75 1.97 -2.10 -33.34
C LYS A 75 0.98 -2.73 -32.35
N LEU A 76 0.35 -1.89 -31.53
CA LEU A 76 -0.87 -2.23 -30.82
C LEU A 76 -2.00 -1.69 -31.69
N ASP A 77 -2.91 -2.57 -32.12
CA ASP A 77 -3.98 -2.21 -33.06
C ASP A 77 -4.90 -1.14 -32.46
N GLU A 78 -4.82 0.07 -33.01
CA GLU A 78 -5.83 1.13 -32.91
C GLU A 78 -6.71 1.05 -34.17
N GLU A 79 -7.80 0.27 -34.12
CA GLU A 79 -8.84 0.38 -35.15
C GLU A 79 -9.76 1.55 -34.81
N ASN A 80 -9.67 2.61 -35.63
CA ASN A 80 -10.58 3.73 -35.62
C ASN A 80 -11.54 3.62 -36.80
N SER A 81 -12.79 3.99 -36.51
CA SER A 81 -13.92 4.14 -37.40
C SER A 81 -13.65 5.10 -38.56
N SER A 82 -13.85 4.64 -39.79
CA SER A 82 -14.37 5.48 -40.87
C SER A 82 -14.86 4.59 -42.02
N VAL A 83 -16.16 4.63 -42.25
CA VAL A 83 -16.84 4.12 -43.44
C VAL A 83 -16.52 5.05 -44.62
N GLN A 84 -16.13 4.47 -45.76
CA GLN A 84 -16.58 4.95 -47.09
C GLN A 84 -16.32 3.90 -48.18
N ASP A 85 -17.30 3.82 -49.08
CA ASP A 85 -17.59 2.82 -50.10
C ASP A 85 -16.46 2.42 -51.07
N LYS A 86 -16.48 1.15 -51.51
CA LYS A 86 -16.76 0.77 -52.92
C LYS A 86 -16.72 -0.75 -53.18
N ASN A 87 -17.79 -1.19 -53.85
CA ASN A 87 -17.88 -2.27 -54.85
C ASN A 87 -18.04 -3.75 -54.45
N VAL A 88 -19.32 -4.19 -54.49
CA VAL A 88 -19.92 -5.21 -55.38
C VAL A 88 -19.25 -6.60 -55.46
N HIS A 89 -19.88 -7.63 -54.87
CA HIS A 89 -20.67 -8.65 -55.60
C HIS A 89 -21.44 -9.59 -54.67
N GLU A 90 -22.63 -9.96 -55.13
CA GLU A 90 -23.72 -10.71 -54.50
C GLU A 90 -23.42 -12.20 -54.24
N LYS A 91 -23.99 -12.77 -53.17
CA LYS A 91 -25.13 -13.73 -53.24
C LYS A 91 -25.51 -14.31 -51.86
N GLU A 92 -26.67 -13.86 -51.39
CA GLU A 92 -27.84 -14.62 -50.93
C GLU A 92 -27.80 -15.74 -49.86
N ASN A 93 -28.62 -15.48 -48.84
CA ASN A 93 -29.62 -16.34 -48.17
C ASN A 93 -29.27 -17.08 -46.86
N GLY A 94 -29.94 -16.65 -45.78
CA GLY A 94 -30.14 -17.39 -44.54
C GLY A 94 -30.45 -16.48 -43.34
N GLU A 95 -31.70 -16.03 -43.21
CA GLU A 95 -32.19 -15.22 -42.08
C GLU A 95 -32.07 -15.94 -40.72
N MET A 96 -31.50 -15.25 -39.72
CA MET A 96 -31.68 -15.60 -38.30
C MET A 96 -31.77 -14.34 -37.42
N CYS A 97 -32.69 -14.37 -36.46
CA CYS A 97 -33.31 -13.25 -35.74
C CYS A 97 -32.34 -12.41 -34.85
N PRO A 98 -32.44 -11.06 -34.80
CA PRO A 98 -31.45 -10.16 -34.17
C PRO A 98 -31.64 -9.98 -32.65
N LYS A 99 -31.78 -11.07 -31.87
CA LYS A 99 -31.95 -10.98 -30.40
C LYS A 99 -30.86 -11.67 -29.57
N GLU A 100 -29.88 -12.32 -30.20
CA GLU A 100 -28.77 -12.97 -29.48
C GLU A 100 -27.46 -12.17 -29.47
N GLU A 101 -27.26 -11.22 -30.40
CA GLU A 101 -26.02 -10.43 -30.47
C GLU A 101 -26.00 -9.29 -29.45
N GLU A 102 -27.12 -8.58 -29.23
CA GLU A 102 -27.21 -7.54 -28.20
C GLU A 102 -26.98 -8.09 -26.77
N ARG A 103 -27.32 -9.38 -26.55
CA ARG A 103 -27.05 -10.06 -25.27
C ARG A 103 -25.59 -10.48 -25.08
N LYS A 104 -24.82 -10.61 -26.17
CA LYS A 104 -23.38 -10.94 -26.12
C LYS A 104 -22.53 -9.68 -25.98
N GLU A 105 -22.98 -8.55 -26.52
CA GLU A 105 -22.24 -7.28 -26.43
C GLU A 105 -22.34 -6.64 -25.03
N ALA A 106 -23.51 -6.74 -24.38
CA ALA A 106 -23.69 -6.32 -22.97
C ALA A 106 -22.88 -7.15 -21.94
N LYS A 107 -22.26 -8.28 -22.33
CA LYS A 107 -21.48 -9.15 -21.44
C LYS A 107 -19.98 -8.87 -21.43
N ARG A 108 -19.47 -7.92 -22.21
CA ARG A 108 -18.09 -7.44 -22.09
C ARG A 108 -17.93 -6.45 -20.94
N ARG A 109 -18.19 -6.93 -19.72
CA ARG A 109 -17.81 -6.25 -18.47
C ARG A 109 -16.33 -5.85 -18.57
N ALA A 110 -15.99 -4.62 -18.22
CA ALA A 110 -14.62 -4.12 -18.11
C ALA A 110 -13.86 -4.95 -17.05
N ARG A 111 -13.26 -6.06 -17.50
CA ARG A 111 -12.50 -6.98 -16.67
C ARG A 111 -11.14 -6.36 -16.39
N GLY A 112 -10.92 -5.99 -15.12
CA GLY A 112 -9.63 -5.52 -14.63
C GLY A 112 -8.58 -6.64 -14.55
N GLN A 113 -7.32 -6.19 -14.57
CA GLN A 113 -6.05 -6.92 -14.49
C GLN A 113 -5.66 -7.73 -15.74
N ASN A 114 -4.51 -7.35 -16.31
CA ASN A 114 -3.84 -7.95 -17.47
C ASN A 114 -3.54 -9.44 -17.24
N LYS A 115 -4.50 -10.32 -17.59
CA LYS A 115 -4.36 -11.79 -17.45
C LYS A 115 -3.29 -12.42 -18.34
N HIS A 116 -2.79 -11.69 -19.35
CA HIS A 116 -1.77 -12.14 -20.31
C HIS A 116 -0.43 -11.41 -20.14
N ARG A 117 -0.11 -10.93 -18.92
CA ARG A 117 1.20 -10.33 -18.68
C ARG A 117 2.30 -11.37 -18.95
N PRO A 118 3.24 -11.12 -19.88
CA PRO A 118 4.39 -12.00 -20.05
C PRO A 118 5.21 -12.00 -18.76
N HIS A 119 5.58 -13.20 -18.30
CA HIS A 119 6.48 -13.33 -17.15
C HIS A 119 7.85 -12.82 -17.58
N MET A 120 8.21 -11.59 -17.21
CA MET A 120 9.59 -11.12 -17.36
C MET A 120 10.47 -12.10 -16.59
N LYS A 121 11.33 -12.85 -17.30
CA LYS A 121 12.33 -13.71 -16.68
C LYS A 121 13.59 -12.86 -16.48
N PRO A 122 13.94 -12.44 -15.25
CA PRO A 122 15.19 -11.75 -14.99
C PRO A 122 16.33 -12.78 -14.98
N ASN A 123 16.60 -13.40 -16.13
CA ASN A 123 17.54 -14.53 -16.23
C ASN A 123 18.93 -14.11 -16.68
N GLN A 124 19.11 -12.97 -17.34
CA GLN A 124 20.40 -12.62 -17.95
C GLN A 124 21.46 -12.21 -16.93
N TYR A 125 21.07 -11.62 -15.80
CA TYR A 125 22.02 -11.15 -14.77
C TYR A 125 22.43 -12.21 -13.74
N GLN A 126 21.84 -13.41 -13.77
CA GLN A 126 22.08 -14.44 -12.76
C GLN A 126 23.30 -15.31 -13.08
N THR A 127 23.65 -15.46 -14.35
CA THR A 127 24.68 -16.40 -14.82
C THR A 127 26.10 -16.01 -14.45
N GLN A 128 26.36 -14.72 -14.17
CA GLN A 128 27.68 -14.19 -13.83
C GLN A 128 27.68 -13.36 -12.54
N LYS A 129 26.77 -13.66 -11.61
CA LYS A 129 26.71 -12.95 -10.33
C LYS A 129 27.91 -13.33 -9.44
N LEU A 130 28.55 -12.33 -8.85
CA LEU A 130 29.61 -12.53 -7.86
C LEU A 130 29.03 -13.13 -6.58
N CYS A 131 29.78 -14.05 -5.96
CA CYS A 131 29.38 -14.69 -4.71
C CYS A 131 29.26 -13.65 -3.60
N SER A 132 28.17 -13.70 -2.82
CA SER A 132 27.96 -12.79 -1.70
C SER A 132 29.06 -12.86 -0.63
N SER A 133 29.75 -14.00 -0.50
CA SER A 133 30.87 -14.14 0.41
C SER A 133 32.10 -13.35 -0.05
N VAL A 134 32.22 -13.09 -1.35
CA VAL A 134 33.27 -12.25 -1.96
C VAL A 134 32.85 -10.78 -2.01
N CYS A 135 31.56 -10.49 -2.23
CA CYS A 135 31.05 -9.11 -2.22
C CYS A 135 31.08 -8.44 -0.83
N ARG A 136 31.07 -9.23 0.25
CA ARG A 136 31.07 -8.73 1.63
C ARG A 136 32.48 -8.36 2.05
N GLU A 137 32.61 -7.33 2.86
CA GLU A 137 33.89 -6.91 3.45
C GLU A 137 33.85 -7.07 4.99
N PRO A 138 34.84 -7.76 5.61
CA PRO A 138 35.91 -8.52 4.94
C PRO A 138 35.34 -9.74 4.21
N ALA A 139 36.00 -10.13 3.11
CA ALA A 139 35.60 -11.30 2.34
C ALA A 139 35.57 -12.54 3.23
N GLN A 140 34.46 -13.28 3.18
CA GLN A 140 34.25 -14.48 3.98
C GLN A 140 34.53 -15.71 3.13
N LYS A 141 34.91 -16.81 3.78
CA LYS A 141 35.00 -18.10 3.12
C LYS A 141 33.61 -18.51 2.61
N CYS A 142 33.51 -18.86 1.33
CA CYS A 142 32.26 -19.34 0.76
C CYS A 142 31.90 -20.71 1.34
N TYR A 143 30.70 -20.82 1.90
CA TYR A 143 30.19 -22.07 2.47
C TYR A 143 30.11 -23.20 1.42
N TYR A 144 29.87 -22.86 0.16
CA TYR A 144 29.73 -23.83 -0.93
C TYR A 144 31.07 -24.19 -1.61
N GLY A 145 32.15 -23.46 -1.33
CA GLY A 145 33.45 -23.64 -1.96
C GLY A 145 33.35 -23.74 -3.49
N ASP A 146 33.98 -24.76 -4.06
CA ASP A 146 34.04 -25.01 -5.51
C ASP A 146 32.68 -25.43 -6.12
N LYS A 147 31.72 -25.86 -5.29
CA LYS A 147 30.35 -26.20 -5.74
C LYS A 147 29.44 -24.96 -5.85
N CYS A 148 29.96 -23.78 -5.54
CA CYS A 148 29.18 -22.56 -5.62
C CYS A 148 28.87 -22.21 -7.08
N ARG A 149 27.60 -21.94 -7.35
CA ARG A 149 27.14 -21.49 -8.68
C ARG A 149 27.54 -20.05 -9.04
N PHE A 150 28.13 -19.30 -8.11
CA PHE A 150 28.46 -17.88 -8.27
C PHE A 150 29.97 -17.68 -8.47
N LEU A 151 30.34 -16.61 -9.16
CA LEU A 151 31.74 -16.29 -9.43
C LEU A 151 32.48 -15.94 -8.13
N HIS A 152 33.72 -16.41 -8.00
CA HIS A 152 34.66 -15.99 -6.95
C HIS A 152 35.82 -15.14 -7.50
N ASP A 153 36.03 -15.18 -8.81
CA ASP A 153 37.02 -14.37 -9.50
C ASP A 153 36.46 -12.96 -9.73
N VAL A 154 37.04 -11.99 -9.04
CA VAL A 154 36.66 -10.57 -9.12
C VAL A 154 37.01 -9.98 -10.47
N SER A 155 38.17 -10.33 -11.05
CA SER A 155 38.60 -9.80 -12.35
C SER A 155 37.64 -10.23 -13.46
N LYS A 156 37.31 -11.53 -13.48
CA LYS A 156 36.32 -12.07 -14.42
C LYS A 156 34.94 -11.46 -14.25
N TYR A 157 34.54 -11.18 -13.01
CA TYR A 157 33.29 -10.46 -12.76
C TYR A 157 33.32 -9.05 -13.34
N LEU A 158 34.39 -8.28 -13.09
CA LEU A 158 34.54 -6.90 -13.57
C LEU A 158 34.53 -6.79 -15.09
N GLU A 159 35.08 -7.77 -15.81
CA GLU A 159 35.01 -7.85 -17.29
C GLU A 159 33.56 -7.96 -17.79
N THR A 160 32.69 -8.60 -17.02
CA THR A 160 31.27 -8.83 -17.39
C THR A 160 30.32 -7.81 -16.79
N LYS A 161 30.77 -7.06 -15.79
CA LYS A 161 29.98 -6.06 -15.08
C LYS A 161 29.69 -4.91 -16.04
N PRO A 162 28.41 -4.54 -16.27
CA PRO A 162 28.10 -3.37 -17.07
C PRO A 162 28.70 -2.11 -16.44
N ALA A 163 28.96 -1.11 -17.28
CA ALA A 163 29.51 0.17 -16.83
C ALA A 163 28.67 0.78 -15.69
N ASP A 164 29.36 1.45 -14.79
CA ASP A 164 28.72 2.21 -13.71
C ASP A 164 27.90 3.37 -14.29
N LEU A 165 26.80 3.69 -13.61
CA LEU A 165 25.72 4.54 -14.09
C LEU A 165 25.93 6.03 -13.77
N GLY A 166 26.97 6.36 -13.01
CA GLY A 166 27.32 7.73 -12.65
C GLY A 166 28.40 7.79 -11.57
N ASP A 167 28.79 9.01 -11.24
CA ASP A 167 29.98 9.28 -10.40
C ASP A 167 29.67 9.42 -8.91
N ARG A 168 28.41 9.21 -8.50
CA ARG A 168 27.96 9.32 -7.11
C ARG A 168 27.12 8.11 -6.70
N CYS A 169 27.41 7.55 -5.52
CA CYS A 169 26.63 6.47 -4.93
C CYS A 169 25.89 6.95 -3.69
N TYR A 170 24.55 6.97 -3.77
CA TYR A 170 23.70 7.36 -2.65
C TYR A 170 24.05 6.62 -1.34
N LEU A 171 24.30 5.30 -1.39
CA LEU A 171 24.59 4.53 -0.19
C LEU A 171 25.91 4.93 0.46
N TYR A 172 26.94 5.19 -0.34
CA TYR A 172 28.22 5.66 0.18
C TYR A 172 28.12 7.09 0.71
N ASP A 173 27.52 7.99 -0.07
CA ASP A 173 27.35 9.40 0.30
C ASP A 173 26.54 9.56 1.59
N MET A 174 25.52 8.72 1.80
CA MET A 174 24.65 8.80 2.98
C MET A 174 25.20 8.08 4.20
N PHE A 175 25.71 6.85 4.02
CA PHE A 175 26.06 5.95 5.13
C PHE A 175 27.56 5.77 5.33
N GLY A 176 28.38 6.40 4.50
CA GLY A 176 29.83 6.28 4.50
C GLY A 176 30.35 4.94 4.00
N LYS A 177 29.47 3.99 3.65
CA LYS A 177 29.83 2.69 3.07
C LYS A 177 28.72 2.15 2.20
N CYS A 178 29.07 1.51 1.09
CA CYS A 178 28.13 0.81 0.22
C CYS A 178 28.19 -0.69 0.47
N GLN A 179 27.11 -1.28 0.98
CA GLN A 179 27.05 -2.72 1.27
C GLN A 179 27.17 -3.64 0.03
N TYR A 180 27.05 -3.07 -1.17
CA TYR A 180 27.20 -3.79 -2.43
C TYR A 180 28.64 -3.77 -2.97
N GLY A 181 29.52 -2.93 -2.41
CA GLY A 181 30.93 -2.84 -2.78
C GLY A 181 31.15 -2.82 -4.30
N ILE A 182 32.03 -3.68 -4.79
CA ILE A 182 32.37 -3.80 -6.21
C ILE A 182 31.19 -4.16 -7.13
N SER A 183 30.13 -4.76 -6.60
CA SER A 183 28.92 -5.09 -7.36
C SER A 183 27.94 -3.92 -7.54
N CYS A 184 28.16 -2.82 -6.81
CA CYS A 184 27.41 -1.58 -6.95
C CYS A 184 27.52 -1.03 -8.38
N ARG A 185 26.43 -0.51 -8.96
CA ARG A 185 26.40 0.18 -10.26
C ARG A 185 26.87 1.64 -10.19
N TYR A 186 27.42 2.05 -9.06
CA TYR A 186 28.05 3.35 -8.81
C TYR A 186 29.40 3.16 -8.09
N ALA A 187 30.03 2.00 -8.30
CA ALA A 187 31.24 1.57 -7.59
C ALA A 187 32.43 2.52 -7.79
N LYS A 188 32.60 3.13 -8.97
CA LYS A 188 33.67 4.11 -9.26
C LYS A 188 33.78 5.22 -8.21
N SER A 189 32.66 5.63 -7.62
CA SER A 189 32.61 6.67 -6.59
C SER A 189 33.17 6.24 -5.23
N HIS A 190 33.25 4.94 -4.96
CA HIS A 190 33.55 4.42 -3.63
C HIS A 190 34.39 3.13 -3.62
N ILE A 191 35.06 2.79 -4.72
CA ILE A 191 36.03 1.71 -4.80
C ILE A 191 37.42 2.31 -5.05
N GLY A 192 38.35 2.04 -4.16
CA GLY A 192 39.74 2.50 -4.23
C GLY A 192 40.69 1.49 -4.86
N ALA A 193 41.99 1.66 -4.58
CA ALA A 193 43.03 0.75 -5.06
C ALA A 193 42.76 -0.72 -4.64
N ASN A 194 43.14 -1.66 -5.51
CA ASN A 194 42.96 -3.10 -5.31
C ASN A 194 41.49 -3.55 -5.15
N ASN A 195 40.54 -2.84 -5.76
CA ASN A 195 39.11 -3.17 -5.74
C ASN A 195 38.49 -3.24 -4.33
N ARG A 196 39.01 -2.43 -3.40
CA ARG A 196 38.50 -2.34 -2.02
C ARG A 196 37.51 -1.19 -1.86
N SER A 197 36.46 -1.39 -1.08
CA SER A 197 35.49 -0.32 -0.81
C SER A 197 36.09 0.76 0.09
N LEU A 198 35.88 2.01 -0.30
CA LEU A 198 36.14 3.17 0.54
C LEU A 198 35.14 3.20 1.69
N VAL A 199 35.60 3.70 2.83
CA VAL A 199 34.78 3.88 4.03
C VAL A 199 35.01 5.28 4.58
N ASN A 200 33.93 6.06 4.70
CA ASN A 200 33.92 7.28 5.48
C ASN A 200 33.55 6.94 6.93
N GLU A 201 34.54 6.97 7.82
CA GLU A 201 34.38 6.55 9.21
C GLU A 201 33.38 7.40 9.98
N ASP A 202 33.32 8.71 9.73
CA ASP A 202 32.44 9.64 10.46
C ASP A 202 30.98 9.35 10.16
N LEU A 203 30.66 9.13 8.88
CA LEU A 203 29.31 8.73 8.47
C LEU A 203 28.97 7.32 8.97
N VAL A 204 29.92 6.37 8.95
CA VAL A 204 29.67 5.03 9.49
C VAL A 204 29.37 5.11 10.99
N LYS A 205 30.18 5.84 11.77
CA LYS A 205 29.95 6.04 13.22
C LYS A 205 28.58 6.66 13.47
N LYS A 206 28.19 7.67 12.69
CA LYS A 206 26.87 8.33 12.79
C LYS A 206 25.68 7.38 12.60
N TRP A 207 25.83 6.35 11.76
CA TRP A 207 24.74 5.44 11.40
C TRP A 207 24.84 4.05 12.04
N GLN A 208 25.98 3.68 12.63
CA GLN A 208 26.24 2.35 13.18
C GLN A 208 25.24 1.95 14.28
N GLU A 209 24.79 2.91 15.09
CA GLU A 209 23.86 2.67 16.20
C GLU A 209 22.39 2.80 15.79
N LYS A 210 22.11 3.26 14.56
CA LYS A 210 20.75 3.55 14.10
C LYS A 210 20.19 2.41 13.29
N VAL A 211 19.06 1.86 13.74
CA VAL A 211 18.29 0.89 12.95
C VAL A 211 17.48 1.64 11.89
N ILE A 212 18.00 1.70 10.67
CA ILE A 212 17.38 2.43 9.56
C ILE A 212 16.07 1.75 9.12
N VAL A 213 16.10 0.43 8.95
CA VAL A 213 14.95 -0.38 8.51
C VAL A 213 14.71 -1.54 9.47
N GLN A 214 13.49 -1.64 10.00
CA GLN A 214 13.02 -2.69 10.89
C GLN A 214 12.25 -3.79 10.13
N ASN A 215 11.86 -4.85 10.84
CA ASN A 215 10.96 -5.92 10.37
C ASN A 215 11.52 -6.78 9.21
N SER A 216 12.84 -6.94 9.15
CA SER A 216 13.46 -7.83 8.16
C SER A 216 13.34 -9.30 8.56
N LEU A 217 12.96 -10.15 7.61
CA LEU A 217 12.89 -11.61 7.83
C LEU A 217 14.29 -12.21 8.04
N SER A 218 14.58 -12.64 9.27
CA SER A 218 15.82 -13.35 9.58
C SER A 218 15.85 -14.75 8.95
N LYS A 219 17.05 -15.28 8.69
CA LYS A 219 17.20 -16.64 8.14
C LYS A 219 16.70 -17.72 9.09
N GLN A 220 16.88 -17.53 10.39
CA GLN A 220 16.40 -18.44 11.42
C GLN A 220 14.87 -18.48 11.42
N LEU A 221 14.21 -17.32 11.48
CA LEU A 221 12.75 -17.25 11.43
C LEU A 221 12.20 -17.85 10.14
N GLN A 222 12.81 -17.53 9.00
CA GLN A 222 12.44 -18.13 7.70
C GLN A 222 12.50 -19.66 7.73
N GLN A 223 13.55 -20.25 8.31
CA GLN A 223 13.70 -21.69 8.42
C GLN A 223 12.64 -22.31 9.33
N VAL A 224 12.37 -21.68 10.48
CA VAL A 224 11.35 -22.14 11.44
C VAL A 224 9.96 -22.14 10.80
N LEU A 225 9.59 -21.07 10.09
CA LEU A 225 8.33 -20.95 9.36
C LEU A 225 8.19 -22.02 8.26
N ARG A 226 9.23 -22.19 7.43
CA ARG A 226 9.21 -23.20 6.35
C ARG A 226 9.13 -24.63 6.87
N LYS A 227 9.75 -24.90 8.02
CA LYS A 227 9.65 -26.20 8.71
C LYS A 227 8.35 -26.35 9.52
N LYS A 228 7.48 -25.33 9.54
CA LYS A 228 6.24 -25.27 10.34
C LYS A 228 6.50 -25.54 11.84
N LYS A 229 7.63 -25.06 12.36
CA LYS A 229 8.05 -25.23 13.75
C LYS A 229 7.82 -23.97 14.61
N PHE A 230 7.18 -22.94 14.05
CA PHE A 230 6.85 -21.74 14.81
C PHE A 230 5.72 -22.05 15.80
N SER A 231 5.85 -21.62 17.05
CA SER A 231 4.87 -21.87 18.10
C SER A 231 3.73 -20.87 18.02
N PHE A 232 2.49 -21.35 18.02
CA PHE A 232 1.29 -20.51 17.96
C PHE A 232 0.41 -20.74 19.19
N ASN A 233 1.01 -20.72 20.38
CA ASN A 233 0.35 -21.18 21.61
C ASN A 233 -0.93 -20.39 21.90
N ASN A 234 -0.89 -19.06 21.71
CA ASN A 234 -2.04 -18.20 21.99
C ASN A 234 -3.14 -18.40 20.93
N SER A 235 -2.76 -18.49 19.66
CA SER A 235 -3.72 -18.77 18.58
C SER A 235 -4.35 -20.16 18.73
N ASP A 236 -3.55 -21.19 19.01
CA ASP A 236 -4.02 -22.56 19.15
C ASP A 236 -4.97 -22.69 20.36
N ARG A 237 -4.72 -21.95 21.45
CA ARG A 237 -5.65 -21.84 22.59
C ARG A 237 -6.99 -21.24 22.16
N TYR A 238 -6.97 -20.11 21.45
CA TYR A 238 -8.19 -19.46 20.95
C TYR A 238 -8.97 -20.38 19.99
N LEU A 239 -8.28 -21.00 19.04
CA LEU A 239 -8.90 -21.86 18.02
C LEU A 239 -9.52 -23.13 18.62
N LYS A 240 -8.91 -23.70 19.68
CA LYS A 240 -9.51 -24.82 20.43
C LYS A 240 -10.83 -24.41 21.09
N GLN A 241 -10.87 -23.25 21.76
CA GLN A 241 -12.10 -22.74 22.40
C GLN A 241 -13.21 -22.50 21.37
N LEU A 242 -12.86 -21.93 20.22
CA LEU A 242 -13.79 -21.66 19.13
C LEU A 242 -14.37 -22.95 18.50
N ASN A 243 -13.57 -24.02 18.42
CA ASN A 243 -14.08 -25.31 17.95
C ASN A 243 -15.03 -25.95 18.97
N GLN A 244 -14.72 -25.86 20.27
CA GLN A 244 -15.58 -26.37 21.34
C GLN A 244 -16.94 -25.64 21.37
N SER A 245 -16.96 -24.31 21.23
CA SER A 245 -18.22 -23.56 21.17
C SER A 245 -19.07 -23.97 19.97
N ASN A 246 -18.45 -24.14 18.79
CA ASN A 246 -19.15 -24.59 17.59
C ASN A 246 -19.73 -26.02 17.73
N GLU A 247 -19.09 -26.90 18.51
CA GLU A 247 -19.61 -28.25 18.79
C GLU A 247 -20.79 -28.23 19.76
N CYS A 248 -20.75 -27.39 20.79
CA CYS A 248 -21.86 -27.18 21.71
C CYS A 248 -23.10 -26.62 20.98
N ASP A 249 -22.92 -25.63 20.09
CA ASP A 249 -24.02 -25.07 19.29
C ASP A 249 -24.65 -26.10 18.35
N LYS A 250 -23.83 -26.99 17.75
CA LYS A 250 -24.32 -28.10 16.93
C LYS A 250 -25.12 -29.13 17.73
N LYS A 251 -24.69 -29.45 18.96
CA LYS A 251 -25.45 -30.34 19.86
C LYS A 251 -26.74 -29.68 20.38
N GLY A 252 -26.74 -28.37 20.62
CA GLY A 252 -27.93 -27.60 21.01
C GLY A 252 -28.98 -27.49 19.91
N ASN A 253 -28.57 -27.34 18.64
CA ASN A 253 -29.50 -27.32 17.51
C ASN A 253 -29.97 -28.73 17.08
N ALA A 254 -29.18 -29.78 17.32
CA ALA A 254 -29.64 -31.16 17.12
C ALA A 254 -30.74 -31.55 18.11
N GLY A 255 -30.76 -30.96 19.31
CA GLY A 255 -31.83 -31.16 20.31
C GLY A 255 -33.13 -30.39 20.04
N LYS A 256 -33.14 -29.42 19.12
CA LYS A 256 -34.33 -28.63 18.74
C LYS A 256 -35.00 -29.07 17.44
N ASN A 257 -34.37 -29.95 16.66
CA ASN A 257 -34.93 -30.48 15.41
C ASN A 257 -35.57 -31.88 15.55
N ALA A 258 -35.88 -32.31 16.79
CA ALA A 258 -36.56 -33.58 17.07
C ALA A 258 -38.08 -33.42 17.34
N ALA A 259 -38.64 -32.23 17.15
CA ALA A 259 -40.07 -31.97 17.28
C ALA A 259 -40.52 -30.95 16.23
N ASP A 260 -40.53 -31.36 14.96
CA ASP A 260 -41.63 -31.05 14.04
C ASP A 260 -41.38 -31.71 12.69
N SER A 261 -42.32 -32.56 12.29
CA SER A 261 -42.33 -33.24 10.99
C SER A 261 -43.11 -32.37 10.00
N PRO A 262 -42.57 -31.98 8.83
CA PRO A 262 -43.32 -31.14 7.90
C PRO A 262 -44.25 -31.96 7.02
N SER A 263 -45.56 -31.73 7.16
CA SER A 263 -46.57 -32.10 6.16
C SER A 263 -46.45 -31.20 4.92
N LYS A 264 -46.43 -31.82 3.75
CA LYS A 264 -46.41 -31.22 2.41
C LYS A 264 -47.68 -30.41 2.10
N LEU A 265 -47.51 -29.23 1.50
CA LEU A 265 -48.36 -28.54 0.50
C LEU A 265 -47.64 -27.20 0.26
N GLY A 266 -47.37 -26.69 -0.95
CA GLY A 266 -48.16 -26.61 -2.18
C GLY A 266 -48.04 -25.15 -2.63
N ASP A 267 -47.84 -24.93 -3.93
CA ASP A 267 -47.53 -23.65 -4.58
C ASP A 267 -48.46 -22.47 -4.22
N GLU A 268 -47.91 -21.24 -4.19
CA GLU A 268 -48.33 -20.08 -5.01
C GLU A 268 -47.80 -18.76 -4.43
N LEU A 269 -47.13 -17.99 -5.29
CA LEU A 269 -46.70 -16.62 -5.05
C LEU A 269 -47.47 -15.72 -6.02
N SER A 270 -48.31 -14.83 -5.51
CA SER A 270 -48.56 -13.52 -6.11
C SER A 270 -49.31 -12.59 -5.14
N PRO A 271 -49.25 -11.27 -5.36
CA PRO A 271 -49.10 -10.27 -4.31
C PRO A 271 -50.35 -9.40 -4.11
N ASP A 272 -50.55 -8.91 -2.89
CA ASP A 272 -51.00 -7.55 -2.61
C ASP A 272 -51.24 -7.40 -1.10
N LEU A 273 -50.75 -6.30 -0.52
CA LEU A 273 -51.55 -5.38 0.29
C LEU A 273 -50.66 -4.30 0.91
N SER A 274 -50.92 -3.09 0.43
CA SER A 274 -50.70 -1.81 1.08
C SER A 274 -51.41 -1.73 2.44
N ILE A 275 -50.80 -1.00 3.39
CA ILE A 275 -51.39 -0.23 4.52
C ILE A 275 -50.21 0.57 5.09
N SER A 276 -50.05 1.86 4.75
CA SER A 276 -50.68 3.06 5.32
C SER A 276 -50.36 3.34 6.78
N SER A 277 -49.69 4.47 6.96
CA SER A 277 -49.51 5.30 8.14
C SER A 277 -50.70 5.33 9.11
N ALA A 278 -50.41 5.31 10.41
CA ALA A 278 -51.21 6.00 11.41
C ALA A 278 -50.37 6.31 12.65
N ALA A 279 -50.45 7.57 13.06
CA ALA A 279 -49.92 8.14 14.28
C ALA A 279 -50.66 7.63 15.52
N ILE A 280 -49.96 7.60 16.66
CA ILE A 280 -50.60 7.62 17.98
C ILE A 280 -49.97 8.77 18.76
N VAL A 281 -50.82 9.74 19.06
CA VAL A 281 -50.65 10.80 20.05
C VAL A 281 -51.34 10.30 21.31
N GLU A 282 -50.68 10.33 22.47
CA GLU A 282 -51.39 10.58 23.72
C GLU A 282 -50.45 11.21 24.76
N GLN A 283 -51.00 12.24 25.42
CA GLN A 283 -50.40 13.12 26.40
C GLN A 283 -50.56 12.54 27.81
N THR A 284 -49.66 12.88 28.75
CA THR A 284 -49.93 13.19 30.17
C THR A 284 -48.64 13.74 30.80
N SER A 285 -48.57 15.05 31.04
CA SER A 285 -48.67 15.75 32.33
C SER A 285 -47.37 15.77 33.17
N ALA A 286 -46.93 17.00 33.45
CA ALA A 286 -45.74 17.37 34.19
C ALA A 286 -45.94 17.30 35.71
N GLU A 287 -44.88 16.90 36.43
CA GLU A 287 -44.62 17.33 37.80
C GLU A 287 -43.13 17.64 37.97
N GLN A 288 -42.87 18.82 38.52
CA GLN A 288 -41.56 19.35 38.89
C GLN A 288 -41.17 18.82 40.27
N ASN A 289 -39.92 18.43 40.47
CA ASN A 289 -39.31 18.51 41.80
C ASN A 289 -37.80 18.78 41.69
N SER A 290 -37.39 19.84 42.36
CA SER A 290 -36.06 20.44 42.40
C SER A 290 -35.34 20.03 43.68
N ILE A 291 -34.10 19.56 43.59
CA ILE A 291 -33.19 19.48 44.75
C ILE A 291 -31.79 19.98 44.36
N ARG A 292 -31.23 20.74 45.30
CA ARG A 292 -30.17 21.74 45.25
C ARG A 292 -28.75 21.20 45.03
N ILE A 293 -27.95 22.05 44.38
CA ILE A 293 -26.49 22.06 44.34
C ILE A 293 -25.95 22.69 45.64
N VAL A 294 -24.86 22.14 46.19
CA VAL A 294 -24.04 22.76 47.24
C VAL A 294 -22.57 22.61 46.86
N GLU A 295 -21.87 23.76 46.75
CA GLU A 295 -20.42 23.90 46.61
C GLU A 295 -19.67 23.52 47.90
N PRO A 296 -18.35 23.31 47.83
CA PRO A 296 -17.50 24.09 48.73
C PRO A 296 -16.35 24.79 48.02
N GLN A 297 -16.21 26.08 48.35
CA GLN A 297 -15.02 26.91 48.16
C GLN A 297 -13.97 26.58 49.24
N ASP A 298 -12.69 26.57 48.86
CA ASP A 298 -11.66 27.48 49.38
C ASP A 298 -10.22 26.96 49.09
N MET A 299 -9.46 27.84 48.45
CA MET A 299 -8.01 27.76 48.17
C MET A 299 -7.23 28.25 49.41
N PRO A 300 -5.93 27.95 49.60
CA PRO A 300 -4.91 28.75 48.90
C PRO A 300 -3.60 28.04 48.50
N CYS A 301 -2.95 28.70 47.54
CA CYS A 301 -1.59 28.53 47.02
C CYS A 301 -0.48 28.74 48.08
N CYS A 302 0.66 28.05 47.92
CA CYS A 302 1.96 28.66 47.52
C CYS A 302 3.25 28.00 48.09
N THR A 303 4.29 28.06 47.25
CA THR A 303 5.74 28.20 47.50
C THR A 303 6.67 27.01 47.80
N GLU A 304 7.78 27.02 47.05
CA GLU A 304 9.02 26.26 47.18
C GLU A 304 9.76 26.53 48.51
N SER A 305 10.49 25.53 49.03
CA SER A 305 11.87 25.71 49.53
C SER A 305 12.52 24.39 49.98
N LYS A 306 13.85 24.46 50.03
CA LYS A 306 14.88 23.40 50.08
C LYS A 306 15.10 22.76 51.47
N LEU A 307 15.94 21.70 51.44
CA LEU A 307 16.93 21.23 52.44
C LEU A 307 16.56 20.03 53.34
N ASP A 308 17.15 18.89 52.96
CA ASP A 308 18.18 18.10 53.67
C ASP A 308 17.91 17.27 54.93
N ASN A 309 18.64 16.14 54.90
CA ASN A 309 19.15 15.28 55.97
C ASN A 309 18.27 14.15 56.56
N GLY A 310 18.65 12.94 56.15
CA GLY A 310 19.25 11.99 57.09
C GLY A 310 18.35 10.84 57.55
N LEU A 311 18.67 9.62 57.09
CA LEU A 311 18.97 8.43 57.90
C LEU A 311 18.80 7.16 57.05
N LEU A 312 19.91 6.53 56.70
CA LEU A 312 20.17 5.10 56.92
C LEU A 312 21.56 4.75 56.36
N SER A 313 22.54 4.92 57.24
CA SER A 313 23.83 4.24 57.19
C SER A 313 23.76 2.96 58.03
N GLU A 314 24.70 2.05 57.73
CA GLU A 314 25.03 0.77 58.39
C GLU A 314 24.29 -0.45 57.78
N ALA A 315 24.96 -1.49 57.27
CA ALA A 315 26.30 -1.99 57.54
C ALA A 315 26.95 -2.67 56.31
N LYS A 316 28.28 -2.48 56.20
CA LYS A 316 29.23 -3.24 55.37
C LYS A 316 29.42 -4.66 55.92
N GLN A 317 29.79 -5.61 55.05
CA GLN A 317 31.09 -6.32 55.05
C GLN A 317 31.04 -7.53 54.08
N THR A 318 31.77 -7.49 52.95
CA THR A 318 33.09 -8.10 52.68
C THR A 318 33.07 -9.63 52.53
N ILE A 319 33.51 -10.16 51.38
CA ILE A 319 34.75 -10.94 51.22
C ILE A 319 34.87 -11.45 49.77
N ASP A 320 36.13 -11.41 49.37
CA ASP A 320 36.79 -11.57 48.10
C ASP A 320 37.07 -13.06 47.76
N GLU A 321 37.75 -13.26 46.62
CA GLU A 321 38.63 -14.40 46.30
C GLU A 321 38.06 -15.66 45.59
N THR A 322 38.33 -15.65 44.28
CA THR A 322 39.10 -16.66 43.51
C THR A 322 38.90 -18.15 43.81
N ASN A 323 38.61 -18.93 42.75
CA ASN A 323 39.46 -20.07 42.44
C ASN A 323 39.49 -20.46 40.95
N LYS A 324 40.72 -20.71 40.48
CA LYS A 324 41.13 -21.18 39.15
C LYS A 324 41.29 -22.71 39.15
N ASN A 325 41.04 -23.31 37.99
CA ASN A 325 41.64 -24.52 37.38
C ASN A 325 41.45 -25.91 38.05
N VAL A 326 41.05 -26.93 37.26
CA VAL A 326 41.91 -28.01 36.69
C VAL A 326 41.05 -29.12 36.05
N LEU A 327 41.57 -29.69 34.95
CA LEU A 327 41.11 -30.72 34.01
C LEU A 327 41.25 -32.19 34.53
N THR A 328 40.25 -33.09 34.35
CA THR A 328 40.15 -34.31 33.48
C THR A 328 39.70 -35.57 34.29
N PRO A 329 39.41 -36.76 33.70
CA PRO A 329 38.31 -37.10 32.77
C PRO A 329 37.53 -38.40 33.14
N GLY A 330 36.29 -38.57 32.66
CA GLY A 330 35.68 -39.90 32.44
C GLY A 330 34.22 -40.11 32.91
N MET A 331 33.47 -40.78 32.03
CA MET A 331 32.24 -41.59 32.24
C MET A 331 30.98 -41.13 31.47
N GLU A 332 30.80 -41.85 30.35
CA GLU A 332 29.60 -42.37 29.68
C GLU A 332 28.26 -41.64 29.60
N MET A 333 27.66 -41.82 28.41
CA MET A 333 26.41 -41.26 27.91
C MET A 333 25.18 -41.66 28.73
N GLY A 334 24.44 -40.67 29.22
CA GLY A 334 23.03 -40.78 29.62
C GLY A 334 22.13 -40.09 28.59
N LYS A 335 21.05 -40.75 28.17
CA LYS A 335 20.02 -40.19 27.27
C LYS A 335 19.49 -38.86 27.82
N GLU A 336 19.64 -37.79 27.06
CA GLU A 336 18.90 -36.55 27.30
C GLU A 336 17.43 -36.77 26.93
N ASN A 337 16.57 -36.85 27.94
CA ASN A 337 15.13 -36.69 27.72
C ASN A 337 14.90 -35.29 27.15
N SER A 338 14.04 -35.19 26.13
CA SER A 338 13.80 -33.92 25.47
C SER A 338 13.09 -32.95 26.42
N VAL A 339 13.46 -31.66 26.35
CA VAL A 339 12.79 -30.55 27.07
C VAL A 339 11.26 -30.53 26.80
N GLN A 340 10.84 -31.14 25.69
CA GLN A 340 9.44 -31.29 25.30
C GLN A 340 8.67 -32.30 26.18
N GLU A 341 9.29 -33.44 26.53
CA GLU A 341 8.63 -34.49 27.33
C GLU A 341 8.41 -34.07 28.79
N VAL A 342 9.27 -33.21 29.34
CA VAL A 342 9.10 -32.64 30.68
C VAL A 342 7.98 -31.59 30.70
N ASN A 343 7.89 -30.76 29.65
CA ASN A 343 6.85 -29.72 29.54
C ASN A 343 5.44 -30.30 29.32
N ASP A 344 5.32 -31.37 28.54
CA ASP A 344 4.02 -31.99 28.24
C ASP A 344 3.43 -32.71 29.47
N GLN A 345 4.27 -33.20 30.39
CA GLN A 345 3.82 -33.78 31.66
C GLN A 345 3.38 -32.71 32.68
N MET A 346 3.99 -31.52 32.69
CA MET A 346 3.60 -30.42 33.60
C MET A 346 2.29 -29.73 33.18
N ALA A 347 1.97 -29.68 31.88
CA ALA A 347 0.78 -29.00 31.37
C ALA A 347 -0.55 -29.76 31.62
N SER A 348 -0.50 -31.05 31.95
CA SER A 348 -1.68 -31.90 32.19
C SER A 348 -1.89 -32.25 33.68
N ALA A 349 -1.04 -31.76 34.58
CA ALA A 349 -1.14 -32.06 36.01
C ALA A 349 -2.23 -31.21 36.67
N LYS A 350 -3.08 -31.85 37.49
CA LYS A 350 -4.05 -31.15 38.33
C LYS A 350 -3.27 -30.47 39.47
N LEU A 351 -3.10 -29.15 39.38
CA LEU A 351 -2.40 -28.37 40.39
C LEU A 351 -3.15 -28.44 41.73
N LEU A 352 -2.45 -28.85 42.78
CA LEU A 352 -2.93 -28.91 44.17
C LEU A 352 -2.00 -28.03 45.00
N GLY A 353 -2.53 -26.97 45.61
CA GLY A 353 -1.76 -25.98 46.36
C GLY A 353 -2.59 -24.76 46.75
N ALA A 354 -1.99 -23.83 47.49
CA ALA A 354 -2.62 -22.54 47.78
C ALA A 354 -2.83 -21.77 46.47
N VAL A 355 -4.01 -21.18 46.33
CA VAL A 355 -4.33 -20.34 45.17
C VAL A 355 -3.36 -19.15 45.18
N LEU A 356 -2.54 -19.00 44.13
CA LEU A 356 -1.63 -17.88 44.00
C LEU A 356 -2.34 -16.68 43.35
N ASP A 357 -1.75 -15.49 43.47
CA ASP A 357 -2.29 -14.29 42.85
C ASP A 357 -2.43 -14.46 41.32
N GLU A 358 -1.57 -15.26 40.67
CA GLU A 358 -1.66 -15.57 39.24
C GLU A 358 -2.88 -16.45 38.86
N ASP A 359 -3.42 -17.22 39.81
CA ASP A 359 -4.61 -18.07 39.61
C ASP A 359 -5.92 -17.28 39.73
N ILE A 360 -5.92 -16.19 40.52
CA ILE A 360 -7.09 -15.34 40.81
C ILE A 360 -7.11 -14.12 39.90
N ILE A 361 -5.94 -13.48 39.76
CA ILE A 361 -5.76 -12.29 38.94
C ILE A 361 -5.49 -12.77 37.52
N LYS A 362 -6.55 -12.90 36.73
CA LYS A 362 -6.40 -12.78 35.28
C LYS A 362 -5.73 -11.43 35.02
N LEU A 363 -4.46 -11.46 34.62
CA LEU A 363 -3.81 -10.31 34.02
C LEU A 363 -4.80 -9.74 33.01
N ARG A 364 -5.19 -8.47 33.19
CA ARG A 364 -5.98 -7.77 32.18
C ARG A 364 -5.23 -7.98 30.87
N SER A 365 -5.96 -8.27 29.78
CA SER A 365 -5.37 -8.15 28.44
C SER A 365 -4.60 -6.84 28.45
N CYS A 366 -3.29 -6.91 28.18
CA CYS A 366 -2.43 -5.73 28.13
C CYS A 366 -3.22 -4.60 27.48
N GLU A 367 -3.34 -3.46 28.17
CA GLU A 367 -4.06 -2.34 27.59
C GLU A 367 -3.34 -2.01 26.29
N LYS A 368 -4.05 -2.21 25.17
CA LYS A 368 -3.44 -2.04 23.86
C LYS A 368 -2.94 -0.62 23.75
N LYS A 369 -1.78 -0.43 23.13
CA LYS A 369 -1.22 0.89 22.86
C LYS A 369 -2.31 1.80 22.28
N THR A 370 -2.70 2.85 23.00
CA THR A 370 -3.69 3.79 22.49
C THR A 370 -3.05 4.66 21.41
N LEU A 371 -3.59 4.61 20.20
CA LEU A 371 -3.15 5.48 19.10
C LEU A 371 -4.12 6.65 18.93
N ASN A 372 -3.57 7.86 18.82
CA ASN A 372 -4.37 9.03 18.47
C ASN A 372 -4.53 9.13 16.96
N PHE A 373 -5.69 8.70 16.47
CA PHE A 373 -6.06 8.77 15.04
C PHE A 373 -6.69 10.11 14.64
N LYS A 374 -7.00 11.00 15.59
CA LYS A 374 -7.75 12.23 15.31
C LYS A 374 -6.96 13.18 14.40
N ASP A 375 -7.63 13.70 13.39
CA ASP A 375 -7.15 14.70 12.42
C ASP A 375 -5.87 14.28 11.66
N LYS A 376 -5.57 12.97 11.61
CA LYS A 376 -4.40 12.44 10.91
C LYS A 376 -4.65 12.20 9.43
N LEU A 377 -3.62 12.44 8.62
CA LEU A 377 -3.59 12.08 7.20
C LEU A 377 -2.95 10.70 7.02
N TYR A 378 -3.74 9.74 6.56
CA TYR A 378 -3.32 8.35 6.42
C TYR A 378 -3.05 7.99 4.95
N LEU A 379 -1.80 7.65 4.62
CA LEU A 379 -1.48 7.03 3.33
C LEU A 379 -2.07 5.63 3.24
N ALA A 380 -2.96 5.41 2.27
CA ALA A 380 -3.58 4.11 2.05
C ALA A 380 -2.54 2.99 1.78
N PRO A 381 -2.85 1.73 2.14
CA PRO A 381 -2.11 0.58 1.63
C PRO A 381 -2.37 0.44 0.12
N LEU A 382 -1.32 0.59 -0.69
CA LEU A 382 -1.38 0.64 -2.15
C LEU A 382 -0.58 -0.52 -2.74
N THR A 383 -1.24 -1.61 -3.15
CA THR A 383 -0.52 -2.74 -3.77
C THR A 383 0.31 -2.31 -4.98
N THR A 384 1.52 -2.84 -5.10
CA THR A 384 2.60 -2.48 -6.03
C THR A 384 3.26 -1.13 -5.78
N CYS A 385 2.50 -0.04 -5.61
CA CYS A 385 3.09 1.30 -5.54
C CYS A 385 3.39 1.78 -4.11
N GLY A 386 2.72 1.26 -3.09
CA GLY A 386 2.86 1.60 -1.66
C GLY A 386 4.08 0.97 -0.97
N ASN A 387 5.13 0.70 -1.73
CA ASN A 387 6.39 0.16 -1.24
C ASN A 387 7.11 1.17 -0.34
N LEU A 388 8.10 0.69 0.43
CA LEU A 388 8.80 1.52 1.43
C LEU A 388 9.39 2.81 0.84
N PRO A 389 10.08 2.81 -0.32
CA PRO A 389 10.52 4.04 -0.98
C PRO A 389 9.41 5.06 -1.20
N PHE A 390 8.26 4.64 -1.75
CA PHE A 390 7.14 5.55 -1.99
C PHE A 390 6.55 6.11 -0.68
N ARG A 391 6.43 5.28 0.37
CA ARG A 391 5.93 5.76 1.66
C ARG A 391 6.84 6.79 2.29
N ARG A 392 8.17 6.67 2.10
CA ARG A 392 9.14 7.70 2.52
C ARG A 392 8.93 9.02 1.80
N ILE A 393 8.65 9.00 0.50
CA ILE A 393 8.28 10.21 -0.26
C ILE A 393 7.05 10.87 0.37
N CYS A 394 5.96 10.12 0.56
CA CYS A 394 4.76 10.66 1.19
C CYS A 394 5.00 11.15 2.63
N LYS A 395 5.89 10.48 3.38
CA LYS A 395 6.24 10.89 4.74
C LYS A 395 6.98 12.24 4.74
N ARG A 396 7.89 12.47 3.79
CA ARG A 396 8.55 13.77 3.60
C ARG A 396 7.55 14.89 3.33
N PHE A 397 6.49 14.60 2.57
CA PHE A 397 5.41 15.56 2.30
C PHE A 397 4.34 15.65 3.41
N GLY A 398 4.54 14.96 4.53
CA GLY A 398 3.71 15.12 5.71
C GLY A 398 2.58 14.10 5.87
N ALA A 399 2.66 12.91 5.28
CA ALA A 399 1.80 11.81 5.71
C ALA A 399 2.03 11.50 7.21
N ASP A 400 0.96 11.40 8.00
CA ASP A 400 1.07 11.15 9.44
C ASP A 400 1.14 9.65 9.74
N ILE A 401 0.28 8.88 9.07
CA ILE A 401 0.18 7.43 9.21
C ILE A 401 0.56 6.78 7.88
N THR A 402 1.42 5.76 7.94
CA THR A 402 1.75 4.91 6.79
C THR A 402 1.35 3.46 7.07
N CYS A 403 1.05 2.71 6.01
CA CYS A 403 0.78 1.29 6.10
C CYS A 403 1.47 0.56 4.97
N GLY A 404 2.03 -0.61 5.27
CA GLY A 404 2.57 -1.53 4.28
C GLY A 404 1.52 -1.91 3.23
N GLU A 405 1.98 -2.41 2.09
CA GLU A 405 1.09 -3.00 1.10
C GLU A 405 0.33 -4.20 1.70
N MET A 406 -0.79 -4.56 1.08
CA MET A 406 -1.58 -5.73 1.45
C MET A 406 -0.71 -7.01 1.42
N ALA A 407 -0.50 -7.63 2.58
CA ALA A 407 0.29 -8.85 2.74
C ALA A 407 -0.59 -10.09 2.94
N MET A 408 -0.37 -11.13 2.14
CA MET A 408 -1.08 -12.40 2.21
C MET A 408 -0.62 -13.23 3.41
N CYS A 409 -1.50 -13.47 4.38
CA CYS A 409 -1.16 -14.21 5.60
C CYS A 409 -0.54 -15.59 5.32
N THR A 410 -1.04 -16.31 4.31
CA THR A 410 -0.52 -17.63 3.94
C THR A 410 0.95 -17.58 3.51
N ASN A 411 1.35 -16.53 2.79
CA ASN A 411 2.71 -16.38 2.29
C ASN A 411 3.67 -15.93 3.41
N LEU A 412 3.17 -15.12 4.35
CA LEU A 412 3.91 -14.74 5.57
C LEU A 412 4.23 -15.97 6.42
N LEU A 413 3.21 -16.81 6.70
CA LEU A 413 3.36 -18.05 7.46
C LEU A 413 4.31 -19.06 6.78
N GLN A 414 4.45 -18.99 5.44
CA GLN A 414 5.40 -19.81 4.67
C GLN A 414 6.83 -19.23 4.65
N GLY A 415 7.07 -18.08 5.27
CA GLY A 415 8.37 -17.41 5.26
C GLY A 415 8.80 -16.93 3.87
N GLN A 416 7.84 -16.53 3.02
CA GLN A 416 8.13 -16.05 1.66
C GLN A 416 8.75 -14.65 1.72
N SER A 417 10.01 -14.53 1.30
CA SER A 417 10.79 -13.28 1.41
C SER A 417 10.18 -12.08 0.68
N SER A 418 9.47 -12.31 -0.43
CA SER A 418 8.80 -11.21 -1.16
C SER A 418 7.63 -10.62 -0.37
N GLU A 419 6.91 -11.44 0.39
CA GLU A 419 5.79 -11.01 1.21
C GLU A 419 6.27 -10.29 2.48
N TRP A 420 7.30 -10.84 3.11
CA TRP A 420 7.93 -10.22 4.28
C TRP A 420 8.57 -8.87 3.98
N ALA A 421 8.96 -8.61 2.73
CA ALA A 421 9.47 -7.31 2.32
C ALA A 421 8.41 -6.18 2.47
N LEU A 422 7.12 -6.51 2.43
CA LEU A 422 6.02 -5.56 2.58
C LEU A 422 5.88 -5.03 4.02
N LEU A 423 6.42 -5.77 5.00
CA LEU A 423 6.34 -5.48 6.42
C LEU A 423 7.43 -4.53 6.92
N LYS A 424 8.41 -4.22 6.07
CA LYS A 424 9.55 -3.36 6.41
C LYS A 424 9.09 -1.95 6.75
N ARG A 425 9.63 -1.42 7.85
CA ARG A 425 9.41 -0.06 8.36
C ARG A 425 10.71 0.72 8.30
N HIS A 426 10.69 1.96 7.82
CA HIS A 426 11.82 2.88 7.93
C HIS A 426 11.68 3.75 9.19
N TYR A 427 12.79 4.15 9.79
CA TYR A 427 12.80 4.90 11.07
C TYR A 427 12.04 6.25 11.02
N THR A 428 11.82 6.81 9.82
CA THR A 428 11.05 8.05 9.63
C THR A 428 9.53 7.84 9.68
N GLU A 429 9.04 6.60 9.72
CA GLU A 429 7.62 6.30 9.81
C GLU A 429 7.17 6.32 11.28
N ASP A 430 6.53 7.41 11.71
CA ASP A 430 6.10 7.62 13.12
C ASP A 430 5.02 6.63 13.56
N ILE A 431 3.95 6.50 12.76
CA ILE A 431 2.85 5.56 12.97
C ILE A 431 2.79 4.64 11.76
N PHE A 432 3.22 3.39 11.94
CA PHE A 432 3.28 2.40 10.87
C PHE A 432 2.40 1.19 11.15
N GLY A 433 1.56 0.84 10.18
CA GLY A 433 0.74 -0.37 10.22
C GLY A 433 1.11 -1.42 9.18
N VAL A 434 0.67 -2.64 9.43
CA VAL A 434 0.71 -3.75 8.47
C VAL A 434 -0.71 -4.18 8.12
N GLN A 435 -1.04 -4.19 6.83
CA GLN A 435 -2.33 -4.70 6.35
C GLN A 435 -2.22 -6.16 5.95
N LEU A 436 -3.05 -7.01 6.58
CA LEU A 436 -3.15 -8.43 6.34
C LEU A 436 -4.36 -8.79 5.46
N GLU A 437 -4.17 -9.77 4.59
CA GLU A 437 -5.22 -10.34 3.73
C GLU A 437 -5.35 -11.85 3.96
N GLY A 438 -6.59 -12.29 4.14
CA GLY A 438 -6.95 -13.68 4.42
C GLY A 438 -8.46 -13.87 4.55
N ALA A 439 -8.87 -15.13 4.71
CA ALA A 439 -10.30 -15.50 4.67
C ALA A 439 -10.76 -16.38 5.84
N PHE A 440 -9.84 -16.77 6.74
CA PHE A 440 -10.10 -17.79 7.77
C PHE A 440 -9.50 -17.40 9.13
N PRO A 441 -10.24 -17.68 10.24
CA PRO A 441 -9.79 -17.37 11.60
C PRO A 441 -8.45 -17.98 11.98
N ASP A 442 -8.20 -19.24 11.61
CA ASP A 442 -6.96 -19.95 11.91
C ASP A 442 -5.74 -19.25 11.29
N THR A 443 -5.86 -18.85 10.03
CA THR A 443 -4.78 -18.25 9.26
C THR A 443 -4.47 -16.83 9.75
N LEU A 444 -5.50 -16.00 9.94
CA LEU A 444 -5.31 -14.61 10.38
C LEU A 444 -4.88 -14.52 11.85
N THR A 445 -5.42 -15.36 12.74
CA THR A 445 -5.02 -15.35 14.16
C THR A 445 -3.56 -15.78 14.30
N LYS A 446 -3.14 -16.86 13.61
CA LYS A 446 -1.72 -17.29 13.61
C LYS A 446 -0.81 -16.24 13.00
N CYS A 447 -1.23 -15.60 11.92
CA CYS A 447 -0.44 -14.53 11.32
C CYS A 447 -0.30 -13.33 12.27
N ALA A 448 -1.37 -12.97 13.00
CA ALA A 448 -1.34 -11.90 13.98
C ALA A 448 -0.37 -12.20 15.13
N GLU A 449 -0.41 -13.42 15.69
CA GLU A 449 0.54 -13.85 16.73
C GLU A 449 2.00 -13.85 16.20
N LEU A 450 2.22 -14.32 14.97
CA LEU A 450 3.52 -14.25 14.32
C LEU A 450 4.03 -12.81 14.24
N LEU A 451 3.20 -11.86 13.80
CA LEU A 451 3.60 -10.47 13.74
C LEU A 451 3.92 -9.91 15.13
N ASN A 452 3.04 -10.16 16.10
CA ASN A 452 3.20 -9.70 17.49
C ASN A 452 4.54 -10.13 18.09
N GLN A 453 5.00 -11.35 17.78
CA GLN A 453 6.24 -11.90 18.34
C GLN A 453 7.50 -11.52 17.55
N THR A 454 7.39 -11.05 16.31
CA THR A 454 8.57 -10.99 15.40
C THR A 454 8.82 -9.63 14.76
N ILE A 455 7.87 -8.70 14.81
CA ILE A 455 8.01 -7.39 14.18
C ILE A 455 7.53 -6.26 15.08
N ASN A 456 7.99 -5.04 14.80
CA ASN A 456 7.53 -3.82 15.46
C ASN A 456 6.57 -3.05 14.55
N VAL A 457 5.33 -2.90 14.99
CA VAL A 457 4.25 -2.17 14.31
C VAL A 457 3.44 -1.39 15.33
N ASP A 458 2.78 -0.31 14.90
CA ASP A 458 1.90 0.46 15.77
C ASP A 458 0.47 -0.07 15.76
N PHE A 459 0.05 -0.70 14.66
CA PHE A 459 -1.25 -1.36 14.51
C PHE A 459 -1.20 -2.45 13.43
N VAL A 460 -2.18 -3.35 13.47
CA VAL A 460 -2.43 -4.34 12.40
C VAL A 460 -3.77 -4.03 11.76
N ASP A 461 -3.85 -4.02 10.43
CA ASP A 461 -5.07 -3.76 9.67
C ASP A 461 -5.54 -5.02 8.95
N ILE A 462 -6.86 -5.26 8.91
CA ILE A 462 -7.46 -6.33 8.10
C ILE A 462 -7.98 -5.73 6.80
N ASN A 463 -7.50 -6.25 5.67
CA ASN A 463 -8.06 -5.92 4.37
C ASN A 463 -9.43 -6.62 4.17
N VAL A 464 -10.48 -5.83 4.16
CA VAL A 464 -11.86 -6.25 3.88
C VAL A 464 -12.44 -5.43 2.71
N GLY A 465 -11.56 -4.79 1.93
CA GLY A 465 -11.91 -3.86 0.86
C GLY A 465 -11.34 -4.24 -0.50
N CYS A 466 -10.40 -5.19 -0.58
CA CYS A 466 -9.77 -5.58 -1.84
C CYS A 466 -10.81 -6.15 -2.80
N PRO A 467 -10.98 -5.56 -4.01
CA PRO A 467 -12.01 -6.00 -4.93
C PRO A 467 -11.52 -7.10 -5.90
N ILE A 468 -10.24 -7.49 -5.84
CA ILE A 468 -9.62 -8.44 -6.78
C ILE A 468 -10.37 -9.78 -6.75
N ASP A 469 -10.73 -10.29 -7.93
CA ASP A 469 -11.58 -11.48 -8.05
C ASP A 469 -10.91 -12.72 -7.44
N LEU A 470 -9.59 -12.87 -7.62
CA LEU A 470 -8.82 -13.97 -7.01
C LEU A 470 -8.90 -13.96 -5.48
N VAL A 471 -8.92 -12.79 -4.86
CA VAL A 471 -9.03 -12.63 -3.40
C VAL A 471 -10.47 -12.86 -2.95
N TYR A 472 -11.43 -12.26 -3.66
CA TYR A 472 -12.86 -12.40 -3.39
C TYR A 472 -13.33 -13.86 -3.46
N HIS A 473 -12.93 -14.60 -4.49
CA HIS A 473 -13.33 -16.00 -4.66
C HIS A 473 -12.75 -16.94 -3.61
N LYS A 474 -11.64 -16.55 -2.95
CA LYS A 474 -11.10 -17.25 -1.78
C LYS A 474 -11.81 -16.86 -0.47
N GLY A 475 -12.79 -15.96 -0.53
CA GLY A 475 -13.54 -15.47 0.61
C GLY A 475 -12.82 -14.39 1.42
N GLY A 476 -11.74 -13.79 0.88
CA GLY A 476 -11.01 -12.66 1.46
C GLY A 476 -11.43 -11.32 0.85
N GLY A 477 -10.75 -10.24 1.25
CA GLY A 477 -11.06 -8.87 0.84
C GLY A 477 -12.53 -8.53 1.09
N CYS A 478 -13.18 -7.89 0.11
CA CYS A 478 -14.61 -7.58 0.20
C CYS A 478 -15.53 -8.81 0.29
N GLY A 479 -15.04 -10.02 -0.03
CA GLY A 479 -15.80 -11.26 0.17
C GLY A 479 -16.05 -11.58 1.64
N LEU A 480 -15.18 -11.07 2.54
CA LEU A 480 -15.32 -11.27 3.98
C LEU A 480 -16.50 -10.49 4.58
N MET A 481 -16.93 -9.39 3.94
CA MET A 481 -18.05 -8.56 4.40
C MET A 481 -19.38 -9.33 4.53
N ASN A 482 -19.59 -10.35 3.68
CA ASN A 482 -20.80 -11.16 3.68
C ASN A 482 -20.70 -12.40 4.58
N ARG A 483 -19.57 -12.60 5.28
CA ARG A 483 -19.28 -13.80 6.08
C ARG A 483 -19.18 -13.44 7.56
N LEU A 484 -20.22 -12.83 8.12
CA LEU A 484 -20.23 -12.21 9.45
C LEU A 484 -19.64 -13.11 10.54
N ASN A 485 -20.11 -14.36 10.67
CA ASN A 485 -19.60 -15.27 11.71
C ASN A 485 -18.09 -15.53 11.55
N LYS A 486 -17.60 -15.70 10.32
CA LYS A 486 -16.16 -15.89 10.08
C LYS A 486 -15.38 -14.62 10.36
N PHE A 487 -15.95 -13.47 10.04
CA PHE A 487 -15.30 -12.20 10.27
C PHE A 487 -15.20 -11.86 11.76
N GLU A 488 -16.26 -12.08 12.53
CA GLU A 488 -16.25 -11.97 13.99
C GLU A 488 -15.15 -12.84 14.62
N GLN A 489 -15.10 -14.12 14.21
CA GLN A 489 -14.08 -15.06 14.66
C GLN A 489 -12.65 -14.59 14.33
N ILE A 490 -12.45 -13.98 13.16
CA ILE A 490 -11.14 -13.39 12.79
C ILE A 490 -10.81 -12.21 13.70
N VAL A 491 -11.72 -11.24 13.85
CA VAL A 491 -11.48 -10.03 14.65
C VAL A 491 -11.18 -10.38 16.10
N LYS A 492 -12.04 -11.21 16.73
CA LYS A 492 -11.86 -11.65 18.12
C LYS A 492 -10.58 -12.47 18.30
N GLY A 493 -10.27 -13.36 17.36
CA GLY A 493 -9.04 -14.16 17.39
C GLY A 493 -7.79 -13.29 17.32
N MET A 494 -7.69 -12.42 16.32
CA MET A 494 -6.56 -11.49 16.19
C MET A 494 -6.44 -10.56 17.40
N ASN A 495 -7.56 -10.05 17.92
CA ASN A 495 -7.55 -9.20 19.11
C ASN A 495 -7.00 -9.91 20.35
N SER A 496 -7.19 -11.23 20.47
CA SER A 496 -6.72 -12.03 21.60
C SER A 496 -5.21 -12.28 21.63
N VAL A 497 -4.50 -12.01 20.52
CA VAL A 497 -3.05 -12.30 20.37
C VAL A 497 -2.19 -11.08 20.04
N LEU A 498 -2.82 -9.91 19.81
CA LEU A 498 -2.14 -8.67 19.45
C LEU A 498 -2.10 -7.71 20.65
N ASP A 499 -0.90 -7.18 20.93
CA ASP A 499 -0.68 -6.12 21.92
C ASP A 499 -0.95 -4.72 21.34
N VAL A 500 -1.11 -4.64 20.02
CA VAL A 500 -1.40 -3.40 19.27
C VAL A 500 -2.86 -3.33 18.82
N PRO A 501 -3.39 -2.12 18.56
CA PRO A 501 -4.71 -1.93 17.96
C PRO A 501 -4.91 -2.72 16.67
N LEU A 502 -6.12 -3.26 16.51
CA LEU A 502 -6.58 -3.92 15.30
C LEU A 502 -7.52 -2.99 14.55
N THR A 503 -7.19 -2.68 13.30
CA THR A 503 -7.98 -1.81 12.43
C THR A 503 -8.56 -2.60 11.26
N VAL A 504 -9.60 -2.06 10.61
CA VAL A 504 -10.23 -2.73 9.46
C VAL A 504 -10.49 -1.73 8.35
N LYS A 505 -10.09 -2.08 7.12
CA LYS A 505 -10.46 -1.33 5.92
C LYS A 505 -11.56 -2.04 5.11
N ILE A 506 -12.72 -1.40 4.98
CA ILE A 506 -13.90 -1.91 4.26
C ILE A 506 -14.27 -1.03 3.04
N ARG A 507 -15.25 -1.52 2.27
CA ARG A 507 -15.99 -0.79 1.21
C ARG A 507 -17.44 -0.56 1.65
N THR A 508 -18.23 0.17 0.87
CA THR A 508 -19.67 0.34 1.18
C THR A 508 -20.44 -0.98 1.10
N GLY A 509 -20.01 -1.88 0.22
CA GLY A 509 -20.55 -3.22 0.03
C GLY A 509 -19.94 -3.94 -1.17
N VAL A 510 -20.51 -5.09 -1.53
CA VAL A 510 -20.07 -5.86 -2.70
C VAL A 510 -20.73 -5.34 -3.98
N HIS A 511 -22.05 -5.18 -3.96
CA HIS A 511 -22.83 -4.81 -5.14
C HIS A 511 -23.07 -3.30 -5.24
N GLU A 512 -23.18 -2.77 -6.45
CA GLU A 512 -23.62 -1.38 -6.65
C GLU A 512 -25.04 -1.16 -6.10
N LYS A 513 -25.29 0.00 -5.48
CA LYS A 513 -26.55 0.38 -4.79
C LYS A 513 -26.95 -0.50 -3.59
N VAL A 514 -26.18 -1.52 -3.24
CA VAL A 514 -26.42 -2.36 -2.06
C VAL A 514 -25.31 -2.11 -1.04
N ASN A 515 -25.53 -1.08 -0.23
CA ASN A 515 -24.63 -0.72 0.84
C ASN A 515 -24.92 -1.57 2.09
N ILE A 516 -23.88 -2.15 2.68
CA ILE A 516 -23.98 -3.02 3.88
C ILE A 516 -23.07 -2.56 5.03
N ALA A 517 -22.14 -1.63 4.78
CA ALA A 517 -21.19 -1.16 5.78
C ALA A 517 -21.86 -0.62 7.06
N HIS A 518 -22.98 0.12 6.94
CA HIS A 518 -23.73 0.67 8.07
C HIS A 518 -24.25 -0.41 9.03
N LYS A 519 -24.54 -1.62 8.53
CA LYS A 519 -24.96 -2.77 9.36
C LYS A 519 -23.77 -3.46 10.04
N LEU A 520 -22.59 -3.39 9.43
CA LEU A 520 -21.38 -4.07 9.87
C LEU A 520 -20.59 -3.24 10.91
N ILE A 521 -20.59 -1.92 10.79
CA ILE A 521 -19.78 -1.02 11.63
C ILE A 521 -20.08 -1.16 13.13
N PRO A 522 -21.35 -1.22 13.59
CA PRO A 522 -21.64 -1.43 15.02
C PRO A 522 -21.05 -2.74 15.53
N ASN A 523 -21.15 -3.82 14.75
CA ASN A 523 -20.56 -5.11 15.12
C ASN A 523 -19.03 -5.02 15.21
N LEU A 524 -18.36 -4.31 14.30
CA LEU A 524 -16.90 -4.14 14.36
C LEU A 524 -16.46 -3.43 15.63
N ARG A 525 -17.19 -2.40 16.05
CA ARG A 525 -16.97 -1.72 17.34
C ARG A 525 -17.10 -2.72 18.49
N ASP A 526 -18.19 -3.49 18.52
CA ASP A 526 -18.49 -4.42 19.61
C ASP A 526 -17.53 -5.63 19.64
N TRP A 527 -16.94 -5.99 18.50
CA TRP A 527 -15.88 -7.01 18.41
C TRP A 527 -14.49 -6.49 18.82
N GLY A 528 -14.36 -5.19 19.11
CA GLY A 528 -13.14 -4.55 19.60
C GLY A 528 -12.20 -4.05 18.50
N VAL A 529 -12.71 -3.68 17.33
CA VAL A 529 -11.91 -2.95 16.32
C VAL A 529 -11.62 -1.54 16.84
N SER A 530 -10.39 -1.06 16.65
CA SER A 530 -9.96 0.24 17.17
C SER A 530 -10.13 1.39 16.16
N LEU A 531 -10.22 1.09 14.87
CA LEU A 531 -10.45 2.05 13.79
C LEU A 531 -11.04 1.33 12.57
N VAL A 532 -12.06 1.92 11.96
CA VAL A 532 -12.57 1.49 10.64
C VAL A 532 -12.20 2.52 9.58
N THR A 533 -11.68 2.08 8.45
CA THR A 533 -11.59 2.91 7.25
C THR A 533 -12.63 2.46 6.23
N LEU A 534 -13.49 3.38 5.80
CA LEU A 534 -14.52 3.11 4.79
C LEU A 534 -14.14 3.75 3.45
N HIS A 535 -13.95 2.91 2.44
CA HIS A 535 -13.96 3.37 1.06
C HIS A 535 -15.40 3.57 0.59
N GLY A 536 -15.79 4.81 0.25
CA GLY A 536 -17.11 5.21 -0.26
C GLY A 536 -17.51 4.63 -1.63
N ARG A 537 -16.98 3.47 -2.03
CA ARG A 537 -17.39 2.73 -3.22
C ARG A 537 -17.63 1.26 -2.90
N SER A 538 -18.57 0.65 -3.61
CA SER A 538 -18.75 -0.80 -3.60
C SER A 538 -17.59 -1.50 -4.32
N ARG A 539 -17.53 -2.83 -4.25
CA ARG A 539 -16.56 -3.61 -5.02
C ARG A 539 -16.80 -3.47 -6.53
N GLU A 540 -18.06 -3.60 -6.97
CA GLU A 540 -18.44 -3.57 -8.38
C GLU A 540 -18.16 -2.23 -9.05
N GLN A 541 -18.33 -1.12 -8.31
CA GLN A 541 -18.04 0.22 -8.81
C GLN A 541 -16.57 0.44 -9.15
N ARG A 542 -15.64 -0.41 -8.67
CA ARG A 542 -14.20 -0.30 -8.91
C ARG A 542 -13.75 1.16 -8.82
N TYR A 543 -13.36 1.78 -9.93
CA TYR A 543 -12.96 3.19 -10.07
C TYR A 543 -13.85 4.00 -11.02
N THR A 544 -15.01 3.46 -11.44
CA THR A 544 -15.86 4.03 -12.50
C THR A 544 -16.83 5.09 -11.97
N LYS A 545 -17.10 5.10 -10.66
CA LYS A 545 -18.00 6.05 -9.98
C LYS A 545 -17.24 6.90 -8.97
N LEU A 546 -17.87 8.01 -8.58
CA LEU A 546 -17.43 8.83 -7.45
C LEU A 546 -17.70 8.11 -6.13
N SER A 547 -16.93 8.47 -5.11
CA SER A 547 -17.09 7.97 -3.76
C SER A 547 -18.22 8.71 -3.05
N ASP A 548 -19.08 7.95 -2.39
CA ASP A 548 -20.26 8.42 -1.67
C ASP A 548 -19.87 8.91 -0.26
N TRP A 549 -19.60 10.22 -0.16
CA TRP A 549 -19.19 10.87 1.10
C TRP A 549 -20.36 11.10 2.06
N ASP A 550 -21.59 11.20 1.55
CA ASP A 550 -22.78 11.31 2.40
C ASP A 550 -23.01 10.00 3.15
N TYR A 551 -22.89 8.85 2.46
CA TYR A 551 -22.94 7.55 3.11
C TYR A 551 -21.75 7.29 4.07
N ILE A 552 -20.56 7.84 3.77
CA ILE A 552 -19.44 7.83 4.72
C ILE A 552 -19.81 8.61 5.98
N ASN A 553 -20.45 9.78 5.86
CA ASN A 553 -20.88 10.59 6.99
C ASN A 553 -21.88 9.83 7.89
N ASP A 554 -22.85 9.15 7.30
CA ASP A 554 -23.79 8.29 8.04
C ASP A 554 -23.07 7.17 8.79
N CYS A 555 -22.14 6.50 8.13
CA CYS A 555 -21.33 5.44 8.71
C CYS A 555 -20.43 5.97 9.85
N ALA A 556 -19.89 7.17 9.72
CA ALA A 556 -19.06 7.80 10.75
C ALA A 556 -19.85 8.05 12.04
N ARG A 557 -21.10 8.51 11.92
CA ARG A 557 -22.02 8.66 13.07
C ARG A 557 -22.29 7.34 13.77
N LEU A 558 -22.50 6.26 13.01
CA LEU A 558 -22.73 4.91 13.55
C LEU A 558 -21.50 4.29 14.22
N ALA A 559 -20.30 4.68 13.80
CA ALA A 559 -19.04 4.15 14.34
C ALA A 559 -18.76 4.67 15.76
N ASN A 560 -19.24 5.86 16.12
CA ASN A 560 -18.96 6.52 17.40
C ASN A 560 -19.23 5.59 18.62
N PRO A 561 -18.33 5.54 19.62
CA PRO A 561 -17.08 6.31 19.78
C PRO A 561 -15.85 5.75 19.05
N MET A 562 -15.95 4.61 18.34
CA MET A 562 -14.84 4.10 17.53
C MET A 562 -14.60 5.05 16.35
N PRO A 563 -13.35 5.49 16.10
CA PRO A 563 -13.06 6.40 15.01
C PRO A 563 -13.34 5.75 13.65
N LEU A 564 -13.75 6.58 12.68
CA LEU A 564 -13.90 6.17 11.29
C LEU A 564 -13.14 7.10 10.37
N PHE A 565 -12.33 6.52 9.47
CA PHE A 565 -11.63 7.23 8.42
C PHE A 565 -12.40 7.14 7.10
N GLY A 566 -12.59 8.29 6.46
CA GLY A 566 -13.14 8.36 5.10
C GLY A 566 -12.06 8.11 4.04
N ASN A 567 -12.39 7.37 2.99
CA ASN A 567 -11.48 7.11 1.87
C ASN A 567 -12.22 7.20 0.53
N GLY A 568 -11.67 8.00 -0.38
CA GLY A 568 -12.18 8.08 -1.74
C GLY A 568 -12.01 9.46 -2.36
N ASP A 569 -11.41 9.50 -3.55
CA ASP A 569 -11.48 10.62 -4.48
C ASP A 569 -10.97 11.98 -3.98
N ILE A 570 -10.09 11.98 -2.98
CA ILE A 570 -9.32 13.14 -2.54
C ILE A 570 -8.15 13.38 -3.50
N LEU A 571 -8.18 14.50 -4.25
CA LEU A 571 -7.08 14.99 -5.09
C LEU A 571 -6.73 16.46 -4.79
N SER A 572 -7.33 17.11 -3.80
CA SER A 572 -7.01 18.50 -3.44
C SER A 572 -7.20 18.76 -1.96
N PHE A 573 -6.70 19.89 -1.46
CA PHE A 573 -6.94 20.28 -0.07
C PHE A 573 -8.41 20.66 0.14
N GLU A 574 -9.11 21.15 -0.88
CA GLU A 574 -10.54 21.40 -0.87
C GLU A 574 -11.34 20.11 -0.76
N ASP A 575 -10.96 19.07 -1.51
CA ASP A 575 -11.59 17.74 -1.36
C ASP A 575 -11.40 17.23 0.08
N ALA A 576 -10.20 17.40 0.64
CA ALA A 576 -9.90 17.02 2.01
C ALA A 576 -10.71 17.82 3.04
N ASN A 577 -10.86 19.13 2.83
CA ASN A 577 -11.67 19.99 3.69
C ASN A 577 -13.15 19.60 3.64
N LYS A 578 -13.68 19.37 2.43
CA LYS A 578 -15.05 18.86 2.24
C LYS A 578 -15.25 17.50 2.89
N ALA A 579 -14.25 16.61 2.84
CA ALA A 579 -14.31 15.35 3.56
C ALA A 579 -14.29 15.54 5.09
N LYS A 580 -13.49 16.47 5.60
CA LYS A 580 -13.39 16.79 7.03
C LYS A 580 -14.62 17.47 7.61
N THR A 581 -15.54 18.00 6.80
CA THR A 581 -16.84 18.49 7.31
C THR A 581 -17.80 17.34 7.66
N THR A 582 -17.51 16.11 7.24
CA THR A 582 -18.24 14.92 7.67
C THR A 582 -17.79 14.47 9.06
N GLY A 583 -18.53 13.57 9.70
CA GLY A 583 -18.22 13.04 11.04
C GLY A 583 -16.97 12.14 11.11
N VAL A 584 -16.15 12.07 10.07
CA VAL A 584 -14.93 11.23 10.05
C VAL A 584 -13.87 11.77 11.00
N SER A 585 -13.12 10.89 11.65
CA SER A 585 -12.02 11.26 12.54
C SER A 585 -10.72 11.64 11.80
N GLY A 586 -10.66 11.32 10.51
CA GLY A 586 -9.51 11.56 9.64
C GLY A 586 -9.79 11.04 8.23
N ILE A 587 -8.82 11.25 7.34
CA ILE A 587 -8.95 10.86 5.93
C ILE A 587 -7.80 9.95 5.51
N MET A 588 -8.12 8.94 4.72
CA MET A 588 -7.15 8.09 4.05
C MET A 588 -7.04 8.47 2.58
N ILE A 589 -5.82 8.77 2.13
CA ILE A 589 -5.51 9.22 0.77
C ILE A 589 -4.83 8.09 0.00
N ALA A 590 -5.36 7.78 -1.19
CA ALA A 590 -4.91 6.65 -2.01
C ALA A 590 -4.34 7.13 -3.35
N ARG A 591 -5.15 7.11 -4.43
CA ARG A 591 -4.72 7.52 -5.78
C ARG A 591 -4.25 8.97 -5.85
N GLY A 592 -4.81 9.87 -5.03
CA GLY A 592 -4.36 11.25 -4.94
C GLY A 592 -2.87 11.36 -4.60
N ALA A 593 -2.38 10.54 -3.66
CA ALA A 593 -0.96 10.50 -3.31
C ALA A 593 -0.09 9.92 -4.43
N LEU A 594 -0.59 8.96 -5.21
CA LEU A 594 0.13 8.43 -6.38
C LEU A 594 0.25 9.46 -7.51
N ILE A 595 -0.77 10.30 -7.69
CA ILE A 595 -0.79 11.35 -8.70
C ILE A 595 0.05 12.55 -8.23
N LYS A 596 -0.01 12.92 -6.96
CA LYS A 596 0.81 13.97 -6.36
C LYS A 596 1.12 13.67 -4.89
N PRO A 597 2.33 13.17 -4.57
CA PRO A 597 2.69 12.86 -3.18
C PRO A 597 2.65 14.07 -2.25
N TRP A 598 2.82 15.30 -2.77
CA TRP A 598 2.73 16.55 -2.02
C TRP A 598 1.30 16.95 -1.62
N ILE A 599 0.27 16.17 -1.97
CA ILE A 599 -1.11 16.39 -1.50
C ILE A 599 -1.20 16.51 0.03
N PHE A 600 -0.36 15.79 0.77
CA PHE A 600 -0.31 15.90 2.23
C PHE A 600 0.15 17.30 2.68
N THR A 601 1.10 17.90 1.96
CA THR A 601 1.58 19.26 2.20
C THR A 601 0.51 20.28 1.83
N GLU A 602 -0.15 20.13 0.68
CA GLU A 602 -1.26 21.00 0.28
C GLU A 602 -2.39 21.00 1.33
N ILE A 603 -2.72 19.83 1.91
CA ILE A 603 -3.74 19.73 2.96
C ILE A 603 -3.28 20.39 4.26
N LYS A 604 -2.00 20.29 4.61
CA LYS A 604 -1.47 20.91 5.84
C LYS A 604 -1.33 22.43 5.69
N GLU A 605 -0.94 22.90 4.51
CA GLU A 605 -0.73 24.32 4.21
C GLU A 605 -1.97 25.04 3.67
N GLN A 606 -3.04 24.31 3.38
CA GLN A 606 -4.31 24.86 2.88
C GLN A 606 -4.14 25.67 1.58
N ARG A 607 -3.30 25.16 0.66
CA ARG A 607 -3.05 25.79 -0.64
C ARG A 607 -2.64 24.78 -1.70
N HIS A 608 -2.82 25.14 -2.95
CA HIS A 608 -2.26 24.39 -4.08
C HIS A 608 -0.76 24.61 -4.22
N TRP A 609 -0.06 23.55 -4.61
CA TRP A 609 1.36 23.60 -4.94
C TRP A 609 1.54 23.47 -6.45
N ASP A 610 2.02 24.55 -7.08
CA ASP A 610 2.41 24.54 -8.49
C ASP A 610 3.92 24.33 -8.65
N ILE A 611 4.40 23.14 -8.33
CA ILE A 611 5.83 22.85 -8.42
C ILE A 611 6.31 22.72 -9.87
N SER A 612 7.56 23.14 -10.09
CA SER A 612 8.25 23.07 -11.37
C SER A 612 8.50 21.63 -11.85
N SER A 613 8.88 21.47 -13.11
CA SER A 613 9.31 20.18 -13.65
C SER A 613 10.56 19.65 -12.93
N GLN A 614 11.49 20.54 -12.57
CA GLN A 614 12.73 20.22 -11.87
C GLN A 614 12.47 19.69 -10.46
N GLU A 615 11.65 20.39 -9.66
CA GLU A 615 11.26 19.92 -8.33
C GLU A 615 10.55 18.56 -8.40
N ARG A 616 9.72 18.32 -9.42
CA ARG A 616 9.09 17.01 -9.64
C ARG A 616 10.11 15.93 -9.97
N PHE A 617 11.12 16.24 -10.78
CA PHE A 617 12.19 15.31 -11.13
C PHE A 617 13.08 14.98 -9.92
N GLU A 618 13.33 15.93 -9.04
CA GLU A 618 14.03 15.70 -7.76
C GLU A 618 13.27 14.71 -6.86
N ILE A 619 11.94 14.77 -6.83
CA ILE A 619 11.14 13.75 -6.12
C ILE A 619 11.35 12.36 -6.72
N LEU A 620 11.50 12.25 -8.05
CA LEU A 620 11.82 10.96 -8.69
C LEU A 620 13.26 10.52 -8.37
N GLN A 621 14.20 11.45 -8.21
CA GLN A 621 15.56 11.17 -7.72
C GLN A 621 15.54 10.62 -6.30
N ASP A 622 14.74 11.21 -5.40
CA ASP A 622 14.55 10.70 -4.04
C ASP A 622 14.00 9.26 -4.06
N PHE A 623 13.01 8.99 -4.92
CA PHE A 623 12.46 7.64 -5.04
C PHE A 623 13.52 6.65 -5.53
N ARG A 624 14.34 7.05 -6.51
CA ARG A 624 15.46 6.27 -7.01
C ARG A 624 16.44 5.97 -5.87
N ASP A 625 16.85 6.97 -5.11
CA ASP A 625 17.80 6.83 -4.01
C ASP A 625 17.26 5.91 -2.89
N TYR A 626 16.01 6.12 -2.47
CA TYR A 626 15.34 5.24 -1.50
C TYR A 626 15.15 3.82 -2.04
N GLY A 627 14.94 3.68 -3.35
CA GLY A 627 14.89 2.39 -4.04
C GLY A 627 16.23 1.66 -4.00
N LEU A 628 17.34 2.35 -4.26
CA LEU A 628 18.70 1.78 -4.19
C LEU A 628 19.05 1.34 -2.76
N GLU A 629 18.61 2.07 -1.74
CA GLU A 629 18.74 1.65 -0.34
C GLU A 629 17.92 0.40 -0.03
N HIS A 630 16.68 0.35 -0.51
CA HIS A 630 15.73 -0.69 -0.13
C HIS A 630 15.90 -2.01 -0.92
N TRP A 631 16.17 -1.93 -2.22
CA TRP A 631 16.29 -3.08 -3.12
C TRP A 631 17.73 -3.37 -3.54
N GLY A 632 18.58 -2.36 -3.55
CA GLY A 632 20.01 -2.48 -3.78
C GLY A 632 20.57 -1.59 -4.87
N SER A 633 21.88 -1.37 -4.81
CA SER A 633 22.63 -0.67 -5.84
C SER A 633 23.35 -1.60 -6.83
N ASP A 634 23.21 -2.93 -6.69
CA ASP A 634 23.62 -3.87 -7.73
C ASP A 634 22.63 -3.84 -8.91
N THR A 635 22.99 -4.49 -10.03
CA THR A 635 22.12 -4.51 -11.24
C THR A 635 20.70 -4.98 -10.93
N GLN A 636 20.54 -5.96 -10.04
CA GLN A 636 19.22 -6.47 -9.67
C GLN A 636 18.41 -5.43 -8.89
N GLY A 637 19.04 -4.74 -7.93
CA GLY A 637 18.41 -3.68 -7.16
C GLY A 637 18.01 -2.49 -8.04
N VAL A 638 18.90 -2.03 -8.92
CA VAL A 638 18.64 -0.97 -9.91
C VAL A 638 17.41 -1.29 -10.77
N GLU A 639 17.35 -2.47 -11.37
CA GLU A 639 16.23 -2.86 -12.25
C GLU A 639 14.92 -3.06 -11.47
N LYS A 640 15.01 -3.47 -10.20
CA LYS A 640 13.85 -3.53 -9.32
C LYS A 640 13.34 -2.12 -8.99
N SER A 641 14.23 -1.19 -8.65
CA SER A 641 13.90 0.24 -8.47
C SER A 641 13.24 0.81 -9.72
N ARG A 642 13.79 0.53 -10.91
CA ARG A 642 13.24 0.94 -12.21
C ARG A 642 11.81 0.44 -12.39
N THR A 643 11.59 -0.85 -12.14
CA THR A 643 10.27 -1.47 -12.30
C THR A 643 9.22 -0.77 -11.44
N PHE A 644 9.52 -0.49 -10.17
CA PHE A 644 8.56 0.18 -9.27
C PHE A 644 8.42 1.67 -9.57
N LEU A 645 9.48 2.34 -10.05
CA LEU A 645 9.41 3.71 -10.55
C LEU A 645 8.45 3.80 -11.74
N LEU A 646 8.56 2.89 -12.72
CA LEU A 646 7.69 2.85 -13.89
C LEU A 646 6.22 2.57 -13.52
N GLU A 647 5.98 1.70 -12.52
CA GLU A 647 4.62 1.50 -12.00
C GLU A 647 4.06 2.77 -11.36
N TRP A 648 4.89 3.56 -10.67
CA TRP A 648 4.46 4.85 -10.11
C TRP A 648 4.25 5.94 -11.17
N LEU A 649 5.14 6.05 -12.17
CA LEU A 649 5.01 6.99 -13.29
C LEU A 649 3.68 6.82 -14.04
N SER A 650 3.16 5.59 -14.12
CA SER A 650 1.84 5.31 -14.70
C SER A 650 0.66 6.00 -14.00
N PHE A 651 0.85 6.50 -12.78
CA PHE A 651 -0.10 7.34 -12.05
C PHE A 651 0.31 8.81 -12.06
N LEU A 652 1.60 9.11 -11.86
CA LEU A 652 2.13 10.46 -11.79
C LEU A 652 1.85 11.26 -13.07
N CYS A 653 1.85 10.61 -14.24
CA CYS A 653 1.56 11.26 -15.53
C CYS A 653 0.16 11.89 -15.64
N ARG A 654 -0.72 11.61 -14.68
CA ARG A 654 -2.05 12.22 -14.60
C ARG A 654 -2.07 13.59 -13.93
N TYR A 655 -0.97 13.96 -13.26
CA TYR A 655 -0.85 15.28 -12.66
C TYR A 655 -0.76 16.33 -13.75
N ILE A 656 -1.55 17.39 -13.60
CA ILE A 656 -1.49 18.58 -14.44
C ILE A 656 -1.03 19.72 -13.54
N PRO A 657 0.04 20.44 -13.90
CA PRO A 657 0.48 21.61 -13.16
C PRO A 657 -0.64 22.62 -12.97
N VAL A 658 -0.71 23.21 -11.78
CA VAL A 658 -1.77 24.14 -11.41
C VAL A 658 -1.75 25.38 -12.32
N GLY A 659 -0.56 25.85 -12.70
CA GLY A 659 -0.39 26.96 -13.64
C GLY A 659 -0.85 26.66 -15.07
N VAL A 660 -1.03 25.39 -15.44
CA VAL A 660 -1.46 24.92 -16.76
C VAL A 660 -2.98 24.70 -16.83
N LEU A 661 -3.62 24.38 -15.70
CA LEU A 661 -5.06 24.19 -15.60
C LEU A 661 -5.85 25.47 -15.88
N GLU A 662 -7.00 25.34 -16.54
CA GLU A 662 -7.94 26.46 -16.71
C GLU A 662 -8.72 26.74 -15.43
N HIS A 663 -9.12 25.68 -14.71
CA HIS A 663 -9.73 25.78 -13.38
C HIS A 663 -9.00 24.88 -12.39
N VAL A 664 -9.04 25.28 -11.12
CA VAL A 664 -8.45 24.52 -10.01
C VAL A 664 -9.57 24.26 -9.00
N PRO A 665 -9.66 23.07 -8.38
CA PRO A 665 -8.78 21.90 -8.54
C PRO A 665 -9.13 20.97 -9.71
N GLN A 666 -8.13 20.23 -10.20
CA GLN A 666 -8.33 19.04 -11.04
C GLN A 666 -9.11 17.97 -10.25
N LYS A 667 -10.15 17.38 -10.86
CA LYS A 667 -10.89 16.26 -10.26
C LYS A 667 -10.19 14.93 -10.53
N ILE A 668 -10.32 13.98 -9.61
CA ILE A 668 -9.62 12.69 -9.70
C ILE A 668 -10.01 11.82 -10.91
N ASN A 669 -11.19 12.06 -11.50
CA ASN A 669 -11.67 11.33 -12.67
C ASN A 669 -11.32 12.03 -13.98
N GLU A 670 -10.91 13.30 -13.92
CA GLU A 670 -10.44 14.02 -15.10
C GLU A 670 -9.12 13.45 -15.60
N ARG A 671 -8.97 13.49 -16.92
CA ARG A 671 -7.79 13.01 -17.64
C ARG A 671 -7.12 14.19 -18.33
N PRO A 672 -5.78 14.25 -18.30
CA PRO A 672 -5.08 15.24 -19.10
C PRO A 672 -5.39 14.98 -20.58
N PRO A 673 -5.82 16.00 -21.35
CA PRO A 673 -5.73 15.94 -22.81
C PRO A 673 -4.25 15.98 -23.23
N TYR A 674 -3.98 15.96 -24.54
CA TYR A 674 -2.64 16.29 -25.02
C TYR A 674 -2.37 17.78 -24.80
N TYR A 675 -1.28 18.08 -24.10
CA TYR A 675 -0.82 19.45 -23.84
C TYR A 675 0.70 19.49 -23.83
N LEU A 676 1.28 20.59 -24.29
CA LEU A 676 2.68 20.90 -24.05
C LEU A 676 2.80 21.56 -22.68
N GLY A 677 3.65 21.00 -21.83
CA GLY A 677 3.99 21.59 -20.56
C GLY A 677 4.72 22.92 -20.70
N ARG A 678 5.04 23.56 -19.58
CA ARG A 678 5.88 24.76 -19.56
C ARG A 678 7.29 24.52 -20.11
N ASP A 679 7.75 23.27 -20.09
CA ASP A 679 9.02 22.84 -20.64
C ASP A 679 8.95 21.38 -21.15
N TYR A 680 10.07 20.92 -21.71
CA TYR A 680 10.22 19.56 -22.23
C TYR A 680 9.95 18.49 -21.17
N LEU A 681 10.50 18.65 -19.98
CA LEU A 681 10.43 17.64 -18.94
C LEU A 681 9.02 17.50 -18.36
N GLU A 682 8.29 18.62 -18.27
CA GLU A 682 6.87 18.63 -17.93
C GLU A 682 6.02 17.90 -18.97
N THR A 683 6.29 18.15 -20.25
CA THR A 683 5.63 17.45 -21.36
C THR A 683 5.92 15.95 -21.34
N LEU A 684 7.19 15.58 -21.14
CA LEU A 684 7.63 14.19 -21.03
C LEU A 684 6.95 13.47 -19.86
N MET A 685 6.86 14.12 -18.69
CA MET A 685 6.17 13.58 -17.52
C MET A 685 4.65 13.45 -17.71
N ALA A 686 4.04 14.28 -18.56
CA ALA A 686 2.61 14.20 -18.89
C ALA A 686 2.26 13.05 -19.85
N SER A 687 3.26 12.48 -20.54
CA SER A 687 3.04 11.43 -21.52
C SER A 687 2.43 10.17 -20.89
N GLN A 688 1.48 9.56 -21.59
CA GLN A 688 0.90 8.27 -21.24
C GLN A 688 1.62 7.09 -21.93
N ASN A 689 2.66 7.37 -22.72
CA ASN A 689 3.42 6.37 -23.43
C ASN A 689 4.49 5.74 -22.51
N VAL A 690 4.53 4.41 -22.49
CA VAL A 690 5.49 3.65 -21.68
C VAL A 690 6.94 3.95 -22.07
N TYR A 691 7.22 4.20 -23.35
CA TYR A 691 8.59 4.50 -23.80
C TYR A 691 9.13 5.81 -23.21
N ASP A 692 8.24 6.79 -22.98
CA ASP A 692 8.61 8.06 -22.36
C ASP A 692 8.88 7.89 -20.87
N TRP A 693 8.13 7.01 -20.19
CA TRP A 693 8.44 6.62 -18.81
C TRP A 693 9.77 5.89 -18.69
N ILE A 694 10.08 5.02 -19.68
CA ILE A 694 11.38 4.36 -19.76
C ILE A 694 12.48 5.41 -19.91
N LYS A 695 12.32 6.40 -20.80
CA LYS A 695 13.26 7.51 -20.97
C LYS A 695 13.50 8.27 -19.66
N ILE A 696 12.45 8.63 -18.92
CA ILE A 696 12.60 9.24 -17.57
C ILE A 696 13.38 8.31 -16.63
N SER A 697 13.08 7.01 -16.64
CA SER A 697 13.81 6.04 -15.81
C SER A 697 15.29 5.94 -16.20
N GLU A 698 15.63 6.11 -17.48
CA GLU A 698 17.02 6.10 -17.96
C GLU A 698 17.79 7.34 -17.51
N MET A 699 17.14 8.49 -17.45
CA MET A 699 17.74 9.71 -16.87
C MET A 699 18.12 9.50 -15.38
N LEU A 700 17.41 8.64 -14.66
CA LEU A 700 17.60 8.41 -13.22
C LEU A 700 18.49 7.20 -12.89
N LEU A 701 18.34 6.10 -13.64
CA LEU A 701 18.91 4.78 -13.39
C LEU A 701 19.76 4.26 -14.56
N GLY A 702 20.09 5.15 -15.51
CA GLY A 702 20.87 4.84 -16.71
C GLY A 702 20.15 3.94 -17.73
N PRO A 703 20.81 3.59 -18.84
CA PRO A 703 20.17 2.94 -19.98
C PRO A 703 19.58 1.58 -19.63
N VAL A 704 18.46 1.23 -20.27
CA VAL A 704 17.89 -0.12 -20.20
C VAL A 704 18.60 -1.07 -21.18
N PRO A 705 18.57 -2.39 -20.95
CA PRO A 705 18.92 -3.37 -21.97
C PRO A 705 18.06 -3.21 -23.24
N SER A 706 18.63 -3.55 -24.40
CA SER A 706 17.95 -3.42 -25.71
C SER A 706 16.65 -4.24 -25.84
N ASN A 707 16.49 -5.29 -25.03
CA ASN A 707 15.29 -6.14 -24.97
C ASN A 707 14.36 -5.81 -23.79
N PHE A 708 14.61 -4.70 -23.07
CA PHE A 708 13.77 -4.29 -21.96
C PHE A 708 12.40 -3.88 -22.46
N THR A 709 11.37 -4.43 -21.82
CA THR A 709 9.98 -4.08 -22.08
C THR A 709 9.27 -3.92 -20.75
N PHE A 710 8.38 -2.94 -20.66
CA PHE A 710 7.57 -2.72 -19.48
C PHE A 710 6.09 -2.69 -19.86
N LEU A 711 5.27 -3.26 -19.00
CA LEU A 711 3.82 -3.15 -19.08
C LEU A 711 3.35 -2.77 -17.67
N PRO A 712 2.58 -1.68 -17.47
CA PRO A 712 2.08 -1.31 -16.15
C PRO A 712 1.08 -2.35 -15.63
N LYS A 713 1.07 -2.60 -14.30
CA LYS A 713 0.14 -3.55 -13.66
C LYS A 713 -1.26 -3.02 -13.63
N HIS A 714 -1.37 -1.72 -13.41
CA HIS A 714 -2.62 -1.01 -13.42
C HIS A 714 -2.81 -0.38 -14.79
N LYS A 715 -3.90 -0.71 -15.48
CA LYS A 715 -4.39 0.19 -16.52
C LYS A 715 -4.85 1.44 -15.78
N ALA A 716 -4.06 2.51 -15.79
CA ALA A 716 -4.48 3.81 -15.28
C ALA A 716 -5.80 4.29 -15.92
N ASN A 717 -6.11 3.73 -17.10
CA ASN A 717 -7.33 3.91 -17.87
C ASN A 717 -8.42 2.94 -17.40
N ALA A 718 -9.09 3.30 -16.31
CA ALA A 718 -10.30 2.64 -15.82
C ALA A 718 -11.59 3.43 -16.14
N TYR A 719 -11.48 4.47 -16.97
CA TYR A 719 -12.63 5.22 -17.48
C TYR A 719 -12.88 4.73 -18.91
N LYS A 720 -13.97 3.98 -19.09
CA LYS A 720 -14.63 3.72 -20.37
C LYS A 720 -16.10 3.91 -20.12
#